data_AF-A0A014P933-F1
#
_entry.id   AF-A0A014P933-F1
#
_cell.length_a   1.000
_cell.length_b   1.000
_cell.length_c   1.000
_cell.angle_alpha   90.00
_cell.angle_beta   90.00
_cell.angle_gamma   90.00
#
_symmetry.space_group_name_H-M   'P 1'
#
loop_
_entity.id
_entity.type
_entity.pdbx_description
1 polymer ?
#
loop_
_entity_poly.entity_id
_entity_poly.type
_entity_poly.pdbx_seq_one_letter_code
_entity_poly.pdbx_strand_id
1 'polypeptide(L)'
;MSYEYYPITGIPVQPGEQAPARRELASWSTSTVPEDQIQVSLFIRALQKMQDKNPLEELLSYFQIAGGYMTSLYTINGCSHTSRQGSTDTPWCRGIIPVSTGSTAHTVPLPFPLGIARICCCMSASAHSVQQQVLYNIMDQELIPGITDTAVRQDWKKAAQQWRLPFWDWAIPQADTNKFGVPGIVGREQLEILKLGGKDKESVKNPLYKYTNKIGGEEVSMNDPKMKPYQLDYDAYGGIYNKSIGTSRYGNPSLPDWVQGFVDNAKIEEAMENPEAPNWQKGVSIAENVYRILTDVYFQSYETFSSTYLTHDKKNLKPTEYLSLEMIHNNIHVWTGGWVEGPVTKVTGVPVTAGHMADVPVASFDPIFWLHHCNVDRLLAIWQYLNPDKWFGTEPPPTPGHTDITPLPTDDLPPFHINKQGKYYNSNDARDCEKLGYTYQDLVNTDIDKLKAELLAKYGKHTKELLRPIKGIPVPGIGETTFPDYIINVEYDRFALGGEPYAVKFHLETTNDRGQTESCTLGSFHNFTSPVVPDCKNCQEQKDKSAKSKAQVPITLPLHGLVKSTRYPDATSLEPDHVDVLLEQQLKISVTKLTGEQVPLTNLPGFHVTVHVGTANQSRVSRDVFQPETYHPLRTVR
;
A
#
# COMPACT_ATOMS: atom_id res chain seq x y z
N MET A 1 25.37 31.67 -7.71
CA MET A 1 24.39 30.84 -8.44
C MET A 1 23.21 30.61 -7.50
N SER A 2 21.99 30.95 -7.91
CA SER A 2 20.78 30.66 -7.13
C SER A 2 20.45 29.19 -7.29
N TYR A 3 20.21 28.52 -6.17
CA TYR A 3 19.79 27.14 -6.08
C TYR A 3 18.36 26.98 -6.65
N GLU A 4 18.07 25.92 -7.42
CA GLU A 4 16.71 25.61 -7.90
C GLU A 4 16.29 24.17 -7.57
N TYR A 5 15.18 24.01 -6.84
CA TYR A 5 14.54 22.71 -6.55
C TYR A 5 13.75 22.21 -7.76
N TYR A 6 13.51 20.88 -7.85
CA TYR A 6 12.59 20.30 -8.85
C TYR A 6 11.13 20.59 -8.46
N PRO A 7 10.40 21.43 -9.20
CA PRO A 7 9.01 21.73 -8.89
C PRO A 7 8.11 20.58 -9.33
N ILE A 8 7.33 20.05 -8.40
CA ILE A 8 6.31 19.06 -8.68
C ILE A 8 5.04 19.84 -8.98
N THR A 9 4.60 19.81 -10.23
CA THR A 9 3.42 20.52 -10.72
C THR A 9 2.35 19.57 -11.25
N GLY A 10 2.68 18.29 -11.37
CA GLY A 10 1.87 17.33 -12.11
C GLY A 10 1.99 17.51 -13.62
N ILE A 11 1.19 16.74 -14.36
CA ILE A 11 1.11 16.86 -15.84
C ILE A 11 0.16 18.02 -16.17
N PRO A 12 0.57 19.00 -17.01
CA PRO A 12 -0.28 20.12 -17.35
C PRO A 12 -1.63 19.69 -17.95
N VAL A 13 -2.70 20.34 -17.51
CA VAL A 13 -4.06 20.21 -18.04
C VAL A 13 -4.44 21.55 -18.68
N GLN A 14 -5.09 21.51 -19.85
CA GLN A 14 -5.50 22.75 -20.51
C GLN A 14 -6.54 23.50 -19.67
N PRO A 15 -6.49 24.84 -19.63
CA PRO A 15 -7.47 25.63 -18.89
C PRO A 15 -8.92 25.30 -19.32
N GLY A 16 -9.76 24.93 -18.35
CA GLY A 16 -11.17 24.60 -18.59
C GLY A 16 -11.43 23.14 -19.00
N GLU A 17 -10.40 22.33 -19.19
CA GLU A 17 -10.54 20.89 -19.40
C GLU A 17 -10.52 20.13 -18.06
N GLN A 18 -11.23 19.00 -18.01
CA GLN A 18 -11.15 18.09 -16.89
C GLN A 18 -9.78 17.39 -16.87
N ALA A 19 -9.19 17.22 -15.69
CA ALA A 19 -7.96 16.46 -15.55
C ALA A 19 -8.16 15.02 -16.07
N PRO A 20 -7.26 14.49 -16.91
CA PRO A 20 -7.31 13.09 -17.34
C PRO A 20 -7.28 12.12 -16.15
N ALA A 21 -8.04 11.04 -16.27
CA ALA A 21 -8.17 10.05 -15.22
C ALA A 21 -7.00 9.05 -15.24
N ARG A 22 -6.45 8.73 -14.05
CA ARG A 22 -5.72 7.48 -13.84
C ARG A 22 -6.67 6.31 -14.06
N ARG A 23 -6.22 5.33 -14.85
CA ARG A 23 -7.01 4.16 -15.24
C ARG A 23 -6.51 2.90 -14.55
N GLU A 24 -7.41 1.93 -14.41
CA GLU A 24 -7.05 0.61 -13.88
C GLU A 24 -6.10 -0.10 -14.88
N LEU A 25 -4.95 -0.58 -14.40
CA LEU A 25 -3.84 -1.05 -15.23
C LEU A 25 -4.21 -2.23 -16.14
N ALA A 26 -4.90 -3.25 -15.62
CA ALA A 26 -5.19 -4.47 -16.38
C ALA A 26 -6.11 -4.18 -17.58
N SER A 27 -7.18 -3.42 -17.35
CA SER A 27 -8.14 -3.02 -18.39
C SER A 27 -7.57 -2.00 -19.37
N TRP A 28 -6.77 -1.03 -18.90
CA TRP A 28 -6.11 -0.05 -19.77
C TRP A 28 -5.05 -0.70 -20.66
N SER A 29 -4.19 -1.55 -20.09
CA SER A 29 -3.08 -2.17 -20.84
C SER A 29 -3.51 -3.16 -21.92
N THR A 30 -4.71 -3.72 -21.82
CA THR A 30 -5.30 -4.64 -22.79
C THR A 30 -6.29 -3.97 -23.75
N SER A 31 -6.49 -2.66 -23.62
CA SER A 31 -7.42 -1.91 -24.45
C SER A 31 -7.08 -1.99 -25.94
N THR A 32 -8.13 -2.15 -26.76
CA THR A 32 -8.01 -2.10 -28.23
C THR A 32 -8.14 -0.68 -28.78
N VAL A 33 -8.37 0.32 -27.92
CA VAL A 33 -8.42 1.72 -28.34
C VAL A 33 -7.02 2.15 -28.82
N PRO A 34 -6.87 2.70 -30.04
CA PRO A 34 -5.55 3.04 -30.59
C PRO A 34 -4.73 3.99 -29.71
N GLU A 35 -5.38 4.97 -29.07
CA GLU A 35 -4.73 5.89 -28.15
C GLU A 35 -4.15 5.17 -26.93
N ASP A 36 -4.88 4.24 -26.33
CA ASP A 36 -4.41 3.46 -25.18
C ASP A 36 -3.17 2.62 -25.54
N GLN A 37 -3.12 2.06 -26.75
CA GLN A 37 -1.95 1.29 -27.20
C GLN A 37 -0.71 2.18 -27.37
N ILE A 38 -0.89 3.42 -27.81
CA ILE A 38 0.18 4.43 -27.84
C ILE A 38 0.64 4.75 -26.41
N GLN A 39 -0.31 5.01 -25.50
CA GLN A 39 0.00 5.34 -24.11
C GLN A 39 0.75 4.20 -23.41
N VAL A 40 0.36 2.93 -23.62
CA VAL A 40 1.07 1.76 -23.09
C VAL A 40 2.50 1.70 -23.64
N SER A 41 2.69 1.91 -24.95
CA SER A 41 4.03 1.92 -25.54
C SER A 41 4.91 3.04 -24.96
N LEU A 42 4.36 4.25 -24.82
CA LEU A 42 5.04 5.38 -24.21
C LEU A 42 5.41 5.11 -22.74
N PHE A 43 4.48 4.57 -21.95
CA PHE A 43 4.73 4.26 -20.54
C PHE A 43 5.86 3.25 -20.36
N ILE A 44 5.80 2.13 -21.08
CA ILE A 44 6.82 1.08 -20.99
C ILE A 44 8.20 1.63 -21.40
N ARG A 45 8.29 2.40 -22.48
CA ARG A 45 9.57 3.00 -22.90
C ARG A 45 10.08 4.05 -21.93
N ALA A 46 9.19 4.91 -21.41
CA ALA A 46 9.56 5.95 -20.47
C ALA A 46 10.06 5.35 -19.14
N LEU A 47 9.40 4.30 -18.64
CA LEU A 47 9.82 3.61 -17.43
C LEU A 47 11.16 2.89 -17.63
N GLN A 48 11.33 2.17 -18.75
CA GLN A 48 12.61 1.55 -19.09
C GLN A 48 13.73 2.58 -19.14
N LYS A 49 13.49 3.71 -19.82
CA LYS A 49 14.46 4.80 -19.92
C LYS A 49 14.76 5.45 -18.57
N MET A 50 13.77 5.61 -17.69
CA MET A 50 13.96 6.09 -16.32
C MET A 50 14.80 5.12 -15.47
N GLN A 51 14.64 3.81 -15.67
CA GLN A 51 15.43 2.77 -14.99
C GLN A 51 16.85 2.63 -15.52
N ASP A 52 17.09 2.95 -16.80
CA ASP A 52 18.43 2.92 -17.40
C ASP A 52 19.24 4.20 -17.14
N LYS A 53 18.63 5.25 -16.57
CA LYS A 53 19.34 6.47 -16.14
C LYS A 53 20.42 6.13 -15.12
N ASN A 54 21.56 6.82 -15.20
CA ASN A 54 22.66 6.60 -14.27
C ASN A 54 22.27 7.12 -12.87
N PRO A 55 22.19 6.24 -11.84
CA PRO A 55 21.73 6.64 -10.53
C PRO A 55 22.68 7.60 -9.81
N LEU A 56 23.95 7.68 -10.23
CA LEU A 56 24.93 8.60 -9.64
C LEU A 56 24.87 10.00 -10.25
N GLU A 57 24.41 10.09 -11.50
CA GLU A 57 24.47 11.31 -12.29
C GLU A 57 23.11 11.98 -12.48
N GLU A 58 22.04 11.18 -12.44
CA GLU A 58 20.68 11.62 -12.77
C GLU A 58 19.77 11.44 -11.55
N LEU A 59 19.48 12.55 -10.86
CA LEU A 59 18.63 12.57 -9.66
C LEU A 59 17.16 12.25 -9.92
N LEU A 60 16.74 12.24 -11.18
CA LEU A 60 15.42 11.79 -11.63
C LEU A 60 15.46 10.36 -12.18
N SER A 61 16.55 9.62 -11.96
CA SER A 61 16.62 8.18 -12.22
C SER A 61 15.65 7.41 -11.31
N TYR A 62 15.26 6.22 -11.76
CA TYR A 62 14.38 5.36 -10.97
C TYR A 62 14.95 5.07 -9.57
N PHE A 63 16.24 4.77 -9.46
CA PHE A 63 16.90 4.49 -8.18
C PHE A 63 16.80 5.67 -7.21
N GLN A 64 17.06 6.90 -7.68
CA GLN A 64 17.08 8.10 -6.85
C GLN A 64 15.67 8.45 -6.35
N ILE A 65 14.66 8.30 -7.21
CA ILE A 65 13.26 8.52 -6.85
C ILE A 65 12.76 7.43 -5.89
N ALA A 66 13.09 6.16 -6.14
CA ALA A 66 12.76 5.05 -5.25
C ALA A 66 13.42 5.19 -3.87
N GLY A 67 14.71 5.54 -3.83
CA GLY A 67 15.48 5.72 -2.58
C GLY A 67 15.15 7.01 -1.82
N GLY A 68 14.21 7.84 -2.29
CA GLY A 68 13.80 9.07 -1.62
C GLY A 68 14.86 10.18 -1.60
N TYR A 69 15.89 10.08 -2.43
CA TYR A 69 17.06 10.96 -2.45
C TYR A 69 16.86 12.29 -3.18
N MET A 70 15.61 12.66 -3.49
CA MET A 70 15.23 13.78 -4.37
C MET A 70 15.51 15.19 -3.82
N THR A 71 16.37 15.32 -2.82
CA THR A 71 16.77 16.61 -2.25
C THR A 71 17.88 17.24 -3.08
N SER A 72 17.52 18.29 -3.85
CA SER A 72 18.36 19.18 -4.65
C SER A 72 18.73 18.70 -6.05
N LEU A 73 18.28 19.40 -7.09
CA LEU A 73 18.86 19.27 -8.43
C LEU A 73 20.25 19.92 -8.41
N TYR A 74 21.31 19.15 -8.16
CA TYR A 74 22.64 19.60 -8.54
C TYR A 74 22.88 19.25 -10.00
N THR A 75 23.16 20.27 -10.81
CA THR A 75 24.08 20.12 -11.93
C THR A 75 25.41 19.62 -11.36
N ILE A 76 25.73 18.37 -11.66
CA ILE A 76 27.06 17.79 -11.54
C ILE A 76 27.94 18.53 -12.54
N ASN A 77 28.51 19.64 -12.10
CA ASN A 77 29.67 20.25 -12.73
C ASN A 77 30.42 21.06 -11.66
N GLY A 78 31.26 20.35 -10.93
CA GLY A 78 32.40 20.90 -10.21
C GLY A 78 32.08 21.75 -8.98
N CYS A 79 31.79 21.10 -7.84
CA CYS A 79 32.22 21.64 -6.55
C CYS A 79 32.41 20.52 -5.53
N SER A 80 33.66 20.39 -5.11
CA SER A 80 34.13 19.64 -3.95
C SER A 80 33.34 19.94 -2.68
N HIS A 81 33.11 18.91 -1.87
CA HIS A 81 32.72 18.97 -0.46
C HIS A 81 33.12 20.28 0.24
N THR A 82 32.14 21.04 0.74
CA THR A 82 32.24 21.72 2.04
C THR A 82 30.85 22.15 2.49
N SER A 83 30.51 21.79 3.72
CA SER A 83 29.34 22.23 4.45
C SER A 83 29.37 23.74 4.66
N ARG A 84 28.21 24.41 4.53
CA ARG A 84 28.01 25.72 5.15
C ARG A 84 27.00 25.59 6.29
N GLN A 85 27.52 25.79 7.49
CA GLN A 85 26.80 26.07 8.73
C GLN A 85 25.92 27.33 8.55
N GLY A 86 24.70 27.30 9.09
CA GLY A 86 23.95 28.51 9.42
C GLY A 86 22.49 28.55 8.97
N SER A 87 21.64 27.69 9.53
CA SER A 87 20.24 28.06 9.84
C SER A 87 19.72 27.12 10.94
N THR A 88 19.86 27.56 12.18
CA THR A 88 19.15 27.01 13.33
C THR A 88 17.67 27.38 13.19
N ASP A 89 16.76 26.40 13.33
CA ASP A 89 15.31 26.53 13.57
C ASP A 89 14.40 25.84 12.54
N THR A 90 14.53 24.52 12.36
CA THR A 90 13.38 23.62 12.10
C THR A 90 13.72 22.18 12.55
N PRO A 91 12.87 21.48 13.32
CA PRO A 91 13.17 20.14 13.84
C PRO A 91 13.16 19.01 12.82
N TRP A 92 12.68 19.26 11.59
CA TRP A 92 12.26 18.26 10.59
C TRP A 92 13.19 18.13 9.37
N CYS A 93 14.22 18.98 9.30
CA CYS A 93 15.21 18.99 8.23
C CYS A 93 16.55 18.42 8.72
N ARG A 94 16.75 17.10 8.55
CA ARG A 94 18.08 16.51 8.40
C ARG A 94 18.09 15.58 7.19
N GLY A 95 17.88 16.17 6.01
CA GLY A 95 18.32 15.54 4.77
C GLY A 95 19.84 15.43 4.82
N ILE A 96 20.35 14.19 4.80
CA ILE A 96 21.76 13.83 4.55
C ILE A 96 22.75 14.49 5.52
N ILE A 97 23.00 13.86 6.66
CA ILE A 97 24.27 14.05 7.39
C ILE A 97 25.11 12.78 7.18
N PRO A 98 26.27 12.84 6.50
CA PRO A 98 27.25 11.77 6.65
C PRO A 98 27.72 11.83 8.09
N VAL A 99 27.34 10.86 8.92
CA VAL A 99 27.90 10.74 10.26
C VAL A 99 29.33 10.23 10.10
N SER A 100 30.30 11.13 10.27
CA SER A 100 31.69 10.73 10.52
C SER A 100 31.81 10.26 11.97
N THR A 101 31.41 9.03 12.25
CA THR A 101 32.06 8.26 13.31
C THR A 101 33.24 7.55 12.65
N GLY A 102 34.42 7.62 13.27
CA GLY A 102 35.67 7.14 12.68
C GLY A 102 35.53 5.79 11.98
N SER A 103 36.02 5.75 10.73
CA SER A 103 35.93 4.67 9.73
C SER A 103 34.52 4.38 9.20
N THR A 104 34.34 4.75 7.91
CA THR A 104 33.18 4.57 7.01
C THR A 104 31.94 5.44 7.24
N ALA A 105 31.63 6.28 6.24
CA ALA A 105 30.36 6.99 6.15
C ALA A 105 29.28 6.02 5.65
N HIS A 106 28.24 5.84 6.44
CA HIS A 106 27.08 4.99 6.14
C HIS A 106 25.92 5.86 5.67
N THR A 107 25.25 5.45 4.59
CA THR A 107 24.04 6.12 4.09
C THR A 107 22.96 5.05 3.99
N VAL A 108 21.99 5.08 4.90
CA VAL A 108 20.78 4.27 4.74
C VAL A 108 19.83 5.09 3.86
N PRO A 109 19.13 4.52 2.86
CA PRO A 109 18.00 5.21 2.25
C PRO A 109 17.10 5.72 3.36
N LEU A 110 16.74 7.00 3.34
CA LEU A 110 15.71 7.47 4.25
C LEU A 110 14.46 6.67 3.88
N PRO A 111 13.82 5.97 4.83
CA PRO A 111 12.55 5.34 4.53
C PRO A 111 11.67 6.44 3.94
N PHE A 112 11.01 6.13 2.81
CA PHE A 112 9.84 6.91 2.39
C PHE A 112 9.06 7.20 3.68
N PRO A 113 8.76 8.48 4.02
CA PRO A 113 8.29 8.85 5.35
C PRO A 113 6.88 8.33 5.68
N LEU A 114 6.58 7.05 5.44
CA LEU A 114 5.47 6.26 5.97
C LEU A 114 5.36 6.34 7.50
N GLY A 115 6.38 6.88 8.17
CA GLY A 115 6.41 7.12 9.61
C GLY A 115 5.40 8.15 10.12
N ILE A 116 4.76 8.99 9.30
CA ILE A 116 3.61 9.77 9.81
C ILE A 116 2.33 9.06 9.40
N ALA A 117 1.86 8.21 10.30
CA ALA A 117 0.67 7.39 10.13
C ALA A 117 -0.58 8.22 9.70
N ARG A 118 -0.67 9.50 10.08
CA ARG A 118 -1.75 10.42 9.65
C ARG A 118 -1.52 11.18 8.33
N ILE A 119 -0.27 11.32 7.85
CA ILE A 119 0.07 12.04 6.60
C ILE A 119 0.48 11.11 5.45
N CYS A 120 0.58 9.80 5.70
CA CYS A 120 1.01 8.76 4.77
C CYS A 120 0.34 8.84 3.37
N CYS A 121 -0.95 9.19 3.32
CA CYS A 121 -1.72 9.21 2.09
C CYS A 121 -1.38 10.44 1.20
N CYS A 122 -1.25 11.64 1.77
CA CYS A 122 -0.86 12.84 1.03
C CYS A 122 0.59 12.78 0.53
N MET A 123 1.49 12.18 1.29
CA MET A 123 2.86 11.94 0.83
C MET A 123 2.91 10.93 -0.32
N SER A 124 2.04 9.92 -0.31
CA SER A 124 1.87 9.03 -1.45
C SER A 124 1.40 9.81 -2.69
N ALA A 125 0.40 10.69 -2.58
CA ALA A 125 -0.06 11.53 -3.71
C ALA A 125 1.08 12.37 -4.33
N SER A 126 1.87 13.04 -3.49
CA SER A 126 3.03 13.84 -3.91
C SER A 126 4.11 13.00 -4.60
N ALA A 127 4.41 11.81 -4.09
CA ALA A 127 5.43 10.92 -4.63
C ALA A 127 5.08 10.34 -6.01
N HIS A 128 3.84 9.85 -6.18
CA HIS A 128 3.38 9.38 -7.50
C HIS A 128 3.28 10.53 -8.49
N SER A 129 2.99 11.75 -8.02
CA SER A 129 3.00 12.94 -8.86
C SER A 129 4.40 13.27 -9.39
N VAL A 130 5.45 13.08 -8.59
CA VAL A 130 6.83 13.13 -9.10
C VAL A 130 7.02 12.11 -10.21
N GLN A 131 6.80 10.83 -9.93
CA GLN A 131 7.12 9.76 -10.86
C GLN A 131 6.32 9.91 -12.16
N GLN A 132 5.03 10.22 -12.05
CA GLN A 132 4.16 10.53 -13.18
C GLN A 132 4.70 11.69 -14.01
N GLN A 133 5.09 12.79 -13.38
CA GLN A 133 5.65 13.95 -14.09
C GLN A 133 6.98 13.61 -14.77
N VAL A 134 7.87 12.85 -14.12
CA VAL A 134 9.15 12.43 -14.71
C VAL A 134 8.92 11.51 -15.91
N LEU A 135 8.04 10.52 -15.79
CA LEU A 135 7.69 9.62 -16.89
C LEU A 135 7.10 10.40 -18.06
N TYR A 136 6.17 11.31 -17.81
CA TYR A 136 5.61 12.18 -18.84
C TYR A 136 6.69 13.05 -19.51
N ASN A 137 7.60 13.65 -18.74
CA ASN A 137 8.69 14.45 -19.29
C ASN A 137 9.60 13.61 -20.21
N ILE A 138 9.88 12.35 -19.84
CA ILE A 138 10.64 11.43 -20.70
C ILE A 138 9.87 11.14 -21.99
N MET A 139 8.55 10.87 -21.92
CA MET A 139 7.71 10.69 -23.11
C MET A 139 7.79 11.93 -24.01
N ASP A 140 7.60 13.10 -23.43
CA ASP A 140 7.37 14.36 -24.11
C ASP A 140 8.64 14.96 -24.72
N GLN A 141 9.75 14.88 -23.99
CA GLN A 141 11.00 15.57 -24.29
C GLN A 141 12.08 14.64 -24.85
N GLU A 142 12.01 13.34 -24.57
CA GLU A 142 13.06 12.39 -24.97
C GLU A 142 12.59 11.36 -26.01
N LEU A 143 11.32 10.91 -25.97
CA LEU A 143 10.81 9.88 -26.89
C LEU A 143 10.11 10.45 -28.12
N ILE A 144 9.03 11.22 -27.92
CA ILE A 144 8.17 11.75 -28.99
C ILE A 144 8.92 12.62 -30.01
N PRO A 145 9.92 13.44 -29.64
CA PRO A 145 10.69 14.23 -30.61
C PRO A 145 11.43 13.38 -31.64
N GLY A 146 11.72 12.11 -31.34
CA GLY A 146 12.35 11.16 -32.28
C GLY A 146 11.44 10.65 -33.39
N ILE A 147 10.13 10.92 -33.33
CA ILE A 147 9.16 10.52 -34.37
C ILE A 147 9.27 11.51 -35.54
N THR A 148 9.65 11.00 -36.71
CA THR A 148 9.93 11.81 -37.92
C THR A 148 8.65 12.27 -38.64
N ASP A 149 7.63 11.42 -38.71
CA ASP A 149 6.34 11.78 -39.28
C ASP A 149 5.62 12.78 -38.37
N THR A 150 5.31 13.96 -38.90
CA THR A 150 4.73 15.04 -38.10
C THR A 150 3.31 14.76 -37.65
N ALA A 151 2.47 14.10 -38.47
CA ALA A 151 1.10 13.78 -38.08
C ALA A 151 1.09 12.72 -36.98
N VAL A 152 1.89 11.65 -37.15
CA VAL A 152 2.02 10.59 -36.14
C VAL A 152 2.59 11.15 -34.84
N ARG A 153 3.59 12.02 -34.91
CA ARG A 153 4.16 12.67 -33.73
C ARG A 153 3.09 13.47 -32.96
N GLN A 154 2.17 14.15 -33.65
CA GLN A 154 1.07 14.87 -32.99
C GLN A 154 0.08 13.93 -32.33
N ASP A 155 -0.23 12.79 -32.94
CA ASP A 155 -1.12 11.79 -32.33
C ASP A 155 -0.49 11.19 -31.07
N TRP A 156 0.81 10.88 -31.11
CA TRP A 156 1.55 10.40 -29.93
C TRP A 156 1.67 11.46 -28.83
N LYS A 157 1.84 12.73 -29.20
CA LYS A 157 1.81 13.87 -28.26
C LYS A 157 0.47 13.98 -27.56
N LYS A 158 -0.65 13.89 -28.28
CA LYS A 158 -2.00 13.91 -27.70
C LYS A 158 -2.21 12.75 -26.74
N ALA A 159 -1.82 11.54 -27.14
CA ALA A 159 -1.90 10.37 -26.28
C ALA A 159 -1.10 10.56 -24.97
N ALA A 160 0.12 11.10 -25.06
CA ALA A 160 0.94 11.40 -23.87
C ALA A 160 0.29 12.43 -22.95
N GLN A 161 -0.36 13.46 -23.51
CA GLN A 161 -1.08 14.49 -22.73
C GLN A 161 -2.27 13.92 -21.95
N GLN A 162 -2.91 12.88 -22.47
CA GLN A 162 -4.01 12.18 -21.80
C GLN A 162 -3.53 11.08 -20.83
N TRP A 163 -2.30 10.58 -20.99
CA TRP A 163 -1.76 9.54 -20.13
C TRP A 163 -1.60 10.00 -18.68
N ARG A 164 -1.96 9.13 -17.73
CA ARG A 164 -1.66 9.26 -16.30
C ARG A 164 -1.17 7.92 -15.77
N LEU A 165 -0.42 7.95 -14.67
CA LEU A 165 0.13 6.73 -14.06
C LEU A 165 -1.03 5.80 -13.64
N PRO A 166 -1.14 4.57 -14.18
CA PRO A 166 -2.26 3.69 -13.88
C PRO A 166 -2.18 3.13 -12.46
N PHE A 167 -3.32 2.70 -11.92
CA PHE A 167 -3.40 2.08 -10.60
C PHE A 167 -3.65 0.57 -10.69
N TRP A 168 -3.11 -0.18 -9.73
CA TRP A 168 -3.39 -1.61 -9.57
C TRP A 168 -4.50 -1.83 -8.55
N ASP A 169 -5.68 -2.23 -9.03
CA ASP A 169 -6.82 -2.54 -8.18
C ASP A 169 -6.75 -3.97 -7.64
N TRP A 170 -5.95 -4.17 -6.60
CA TRP A 170 -5.74 -5.45 -5.93
C TRP A 170 -7.00 -6.02 -5.24
N ALA A 171 -8.08 -5.23 -5.12
CA ALA A 171 -9.33 -5.64 -4.47
C ALA A 171 -10.34 -6.29 -5.43
N ILE A 172 -9.97 -6.46 -6.71
CA ILE A 172 -10.76 -7.17 -7.71
C ILE A 172 -9.87 -8.16 -8.48
N PRO A 173 -10.48 -9.14 -9.19
CA PRO A 173 -9.76 -9.88 -10.20
C PRO A 173 -9.28 -8.96 -11.32
N GLN A 174 -8.04 -9.16 -11.76
CA GLN A 174 -7.44 -8.37 -12.82
C GLN A 174 -8.10 -8.71 -14.16
N ALA A 175 -8.46 -7.69 -14.94
CA ALA A 175 -9.24 -7.86 -16.18
C ALA A 175 -8.56 -8.74 -17.24
N ASP A 176 -7.22 -8.84 -17.19
CA ASP A 176 -6.40 -9.56 -18.16
C ASP A 176 -6.01 -10.98 -17.71
N THR A 177 -6.16 -11.32 -16.42
CA THR A 177 -5.90 -12.66 -15.88
C THR A 177 -7.16 -13.35 -15.33
N ASN A 178 -8.23 -12.59 -15.05
CA ASN A 178 -9.42 -13.01 -14.31
C ASN A 178 -9.13 -13.57 -12.90
N LYS A 179 -8.00 -13.18 -12.29
CA LYS A 179 -7.58 -13.63 -10.96
C LYS A 179 -7.23 -12.46 -10.06
N PHE A 180 -7.33 -12.67 -8.75
CA PHE A 180 -6.66 -11.79 -7.78
C PHE A 180 -5.14 -11.97 -7.90
N GLY A 181 -4.37 -10.93 -7.58
CA GLY A 181 -2.93 -10.90 -7.77
C GLY A 181 -2.49 -9.76 -8.67
N VAL A 182 -1.32 -9.90 -9.28
CA VAL A 182 -0.74 -8.86 -10.13
C VAL A 182 -1.42 -8.80 -11.50
N PRO A 183 -1.53 -7.62 -12.13
CA PRO A 183 -1.99 -7.50 -13.52
C PRO A 183 -1.09 -8.32 -14.45
N GLY A 184 -1.68 -8.91 -15.49
CA GLY A 184 -0.95 -9.74 -16.47
C GLY A 184 0.17 -8.98 -17.18
N ILE A 185 0.04 -7.67 -17.42
CA ILE A 185 1.14 -6.82 -17.90
C ILE A 185 2.34 -6.77 -16.93
N VAL A 186 2.12 -6.85 -15.62
CA VAL A 186 3.20 -6.89 -14.62
C VAL A 186 3.83 -8.28 -14.55
N GLY A 187 3.05 -9.33 -14.81
CA GLY A 187 3.48 -10.72 -14.67
C GLY A 187 4.37 -11.27 -15.80
N ARG A 188 4.59 -10.52 -16.89
CA ARG A 188 5.34 -10.98 -18.07
C ARG A 188 6.73 -10.37 -18.14
N GLU A 189 7.75 -11.16 -18.46
CA GLU A 189 9.12 -10.65 -18.64
C GLU A 189 9.30 -9.81 -19.93
N GLN A 190 8.52 -10.13 -20.96
CA GLN A 190 8.52 -9.47 -22.25
C GLN A 190 7.11 -8.97 -22.59
N LEU A 191 7.03 -7.80 -23.23
CA LEU A 191 5.78 -7.20 -23.67
C LEU A 191 5.81 -6.91 -25.18
N GLU A 192 4.65 -7.07 -25.82
CA GLU A 192 4.42 -6.68 -27.21
C GLU A 192 3.76 -5.29 -27.25
N ILE A 193 4.55 -4.26 -27.54
CA ILE A 193 4.09 -2.86 -27.60
C ILE A 193 4.28 -2.28 -29.00
N LEU A 194 3.56 -1.20 -29.34
CA LEU A 194 3.77 -0.51 -30.62
C LEU A 194 5.22 -0.01 -30.73
N LYS A 195 5.82 -0.17 -31.92
CA LYS A 195 7.07 0.53 -32.30
C LYS A 195 6.85 2.03 -32.17
N LEU A 196 7.86 2.75 -31.68
CA LEU A 196 7.77 4.20 -31.50
C LEU A 196 7.46 4.90 -32.83
N GLY A 197 6.33 5.61 -32.90
CA GLY A 197 5.87 6.25 -34.14
C GLY A 197 5.34 5.29 -35.21
N GLY A 198 5.08 4.03 -34.88
CA GLY A 198 4.59 3.00 -35.81
C GLY A 198 3.28 2.34 -35.36
N LYS A 199 2.75 1.47 -36.23
CA LYS A 199 1.57 0.63 -35.95
C LYS A 199 1.93 -0.84 -35.71
N ASP A 200 3.11 -1.27 -36.13
CA ASP A 200 3.61 -2.61 -35.87
C ASP A 200 4.03 -2.73 -34.40
N LYS A 201 3.91 -3.94 -33.86
CA LYS A 201 4.40 -4.25 -32.51
C LYS A 201 5.85 -4.73 -32.53
N GLU A 202 6.51 -4.60 -31.39
CA GLU A 202 7.80 -5.22 -31.09
C GLU A 202 7.83 -5.77 -29.67
N SER A 203 8.60 -6.83 -29.48
CA SER A 203 8.91 -7.41 -28.16
C SER A 203 9.93 -6.53 -27.45
N VAL A 204 9.62 -6.13 -26.21
CA VAL A 204 10.54 -5.39 -25.34
C VAL A 204 10.59 -6.02 -23.96
N LYS A 205 11.74 -5.88 -23.26
CA LYS A 205 11.85 -6.25 -21.85
C LYS A 205 10.87 -5.41 -21.04
N ASN A 206 10.19 -6.04 -20.08
CA ASN A 206 9.21 -5.37 -19.25
C ASN A 206 9.85 -4.70 -18.03
N PRO A 207 9.87 -3.36 -17.94
CA PRO A 207 10.38 -2.65 -16.78
C PRO A 207 9.44 -2.70 -15.56
N LEU A 208 8.19 -3.21 -15.70
CA LEU A 208 7.27 -3.43 -14.58
C LEU A 208 7.48 -4.80 -13.89
N TYR A 209 8.15 -5.73 -14.56
CA TYR A 209 8.32 -7.10 -14.03
C TYR A 209 9.19 -7.10 -12.77
N LYS A 210 10.33 -6.41 -12.82
CA LYS A 210 11.21 -6.10 -11.68
C LYS A 210 12.14 -4.94 -12.05
N TYR A 211 12.68 -4.25 -11.04
CA TYR A 211 13.78 -3.32 -11.24
C TYR A 211 15.11 -4.08 -11.26
N THR A 212 16.10 -3.57 -12.01
CA THR A 212 17.47 -4.09 -12.04
C THR A 212 18.42 -2.91 -11.96
N ASN A 213 19.24 -2.85 -10.92
CA ASN A 213 20.14 -1.75 -10.65
C ASN A 213 21.34 -1.77 -11.59
N LYS A 214 21.63 -0.60 -12.20
CA LYS A 214 22.72 -0.45 -13.17
C LYS A 214 23.45 0.87 -13.00
N ILE A 215 24.75 0.87 -13.32
CA ILE A 215 25.55 2.08 -13.55
C ILE A 215 26.16 1.98 -14.94
N GLY A 216 25.90 2.97 -15.81
CA GLY A 216 26.45 2.99 -17.17
C GLY A 216 26.08 1.76 -18.01
N GLY A 217 24.94 1.12 -17.70
CA GLY A 217 24.49 -0.13 -18.33
C GLY A 217 25.02 -1.42 -17.70
N GLU A 218 25.99 -1.35 -16.78
CA GLU A 218 26.50 -2.51 -16.04
C GLU A 218 25.63 -2.80 -14.82
N GLU A 219 25.22 -4.05 -14.65
CA GLU A 219 24.51 -4.52 -13.46
C GLU A 219 25.41 -4.45 -12.22
N VAL A 220 24.92 -3.79 -11.17
CA VAL A 220 25.65 -3.60 -9.91
C VAL A 220 24.72 -3.83 -8.73
N SER A 221 25.22 -4.45 -7.66
CA SER A 221 24.42 -4.61 -6.46
C SER A 221 24.12 -3.26 -5.83
N MET A 222 23.00 -3.16 -5.10
CA MET A 222 22.60 -1.91 -4.47
C MET A 222 23.61 -1.43 -3.40
N ASN A 223 24.38 -2.33 -2.78
CA ASN A 223 25.47 -2.00 -1.84
C ASN A 223 26.86 -1.85 -2.51
N ASP A 224 26.98 -1.98 -3.83
CA ASP A 224 28.28 -1.89 -4.50
C ASP A 224 28.99 -0.57 -4.15
N PRO A 225 30.30 -0.55 -3.85
CA PRO A 225 31.02 0.68 -3.54
C PRO A 225 30.92 1.77 -4.63
N LYS A 226 30.67 1.39 -5.89
CA LYS A 226 30.39 2.33 -7.00
C LYS A 226 29.12 3.15 -6.73
N MET A 227 28.15 2.64 -5.96
CA MET A 227 26.90 3.34 -5.65
C MET A 227 27.08 4.51 -4.68
N LYS A 228 28.27 4.72 -4.08
CA LYS A 228 28.49 5.85 -3.14
C LYS A 228 28.19 7.21 -3.79
N PRO A 229 27.52 8.13 -3.07
CA PRO A 229 27.11 8.04 -1.66
C PRO A 229 25.80 7.28 -1.41
N TYR A 230 25.12 6.82 -2.45
CA TYR A 230 23.77 6.23 -2.44
C TYR A 230 23.74 4.70 -2.28
N GLN A 231 24.83 4.09 -1.81
CA GLN A 231 24.87 2.65 -1.57
C GLN A 231 23.81 2.25 -0.54
N LEU A 232 23.08 1.15 -0.79
CA LEU A 232 22.17 0.57 0.18
C LEU A 232 22.98 -0.15 1.26
N ASP A 233 23.04 0.43 2.46
CA ASP A 233 23.73 -0.17 3.61
C ASP A 233 22.72 -0.59 4.68
N TYR A 234 22.13 -1.78 4.50
CA TYR A 234 21.00 -2.24 5.29
C TYR A 234 21.26 -3.63 5.89
N ASP A 235 21.90 -3.65 7.06
CA ASP A 235 22.33 -4.87 7.75
C ASP A 235 21.20 -5.69 8.41
N ALA A 236 19.97 -5.16 8.41
CA ALA A 236 18.82 -5.91 8.91
C ALA A 236 18.64 -7.24 8.13
N TYR A 237 18.09 -8.24 8.83
CA TYR A 237 17.85 -9.58 8.27
C TYR A 237 19.12 -10.24 7.69
N GLY A 238 20.31 -9.91 8.21
CA GLY A 238 21.58 -10.44 7.71
C GLY A 238 22.04 -9.82 6.40
N GLY A 239 21.56 -8.62 6.06
CA GLY A 239 22.00 -7.88 4.87
C GLY A 239 21.57 -8.51 3.55
N ILE A 240 20.45 -9.25 3.52
CA ILE A 240 20.00 -9.96 2.31
C ILE A 240 19.78 -9.01 1.13
N TYR A 241 19.31 -7.77 1.40
CA TYR A 241 19.03 -6.79 0.35
C TYR A 241 20.29 -6.12 -0.20
N ASN A 242 21.38 -6.03 0.58
CA ASN A 242 22.64 -5.41 0.16
C ASN A 242 23.22 -6.07 -1.09
N LYS A 243 23.00 -7.38 -1.24
CA LYS A 243 23.50 -8.16 -2.39
C LYS A 243 22.61 -8.08 -3.62
N SER A 244 21.41 -7.50 -3.52
CA SER A 244 20.45 -7.50 -4.61
C SER A 244 20.93 -6.58 -5.73
N ILE A 245 20.88 -7.09 -6.96
CA ILE A 245 20.95 -6.33 -8.21
C ILE A 245 19.52 -6.05 -8.68
N GLY A 246 18.66 -7.07 -8.63
CA GLY A 246 17.25 -6.97 -9.02
C GLY A 246 16.30 -7.07 -7.83
N THR A 247 15.09 -6.50 -7.99
CA THR A 247 14.04 -6.63 -6.97
C THR A 247 13.39 -8.02 -7.04
N SER A 248 13.05 -8.55 -5.86
CA SER A 248 12.45 -9.89 -5.68
C SER A 248 11.05 -9.82 -5.09
N ARG A 249 10.21 -10.80 -5.46
CA ARG A 249 8.91 -11.15 -4.87
C ARG A 249 8.90 -12.65 -4.58
N TYR A 250 8.73 -13.06 -3.32
CA TYR A 250 8.77 -14.46 -2.87
C TYR A 250 10.06 -15.22 -3.22
N GLY A 251 11.21 -14.53 -3.27
CA GLY A 251 12.51 -15.15 -3.54
C GLY A 251 13.18 -15.72 -2.29
N ASN A 252 13.88 -16.85 -2.42
CA ASN A 252 14.68 -17.40 -1.33
C ASN A 252 16.06 -16.74 -1.27
N PRO A 253 16.41 -15.95 -0.24
CA PRO A 253 17.68 -15.22 -0.22
C PRO A 253 18.93 -16.10 -0.07
N SER A 254 18.75 -17.40 0.19
CA SER A 254 19.84 -18.38 0.21
C SER A 254 20.17 -18.94 -1.18
N LEU A 255 19.33 -18.68 -2.20
CA LEU A 255 19.53 -19.16 -3.57
C LEU A 255 20.21 -18.10 -4.46
N PRO A 256 20.96 -18.52 -5.50
CA PRO A 256 21.70 -17.59 -6.37
C PRO A 256 20.82 -16.61 -7.16
N ASP A 257 19.60 -17.00 -7.49
CA ASP A 257 18.64 -16.20 -8.27
C ASP A 257 18.08 -14.99 -7.49
N TRP A 258 18.15 -15.00 -6.15
CA TRP A 258 17.84 -13.86 -5.30
C TRP A 258 18.59 -12.59 -5.73
N VAL A 259 19.90 -12.71 -5.98
CA VAL A 259 20.78 -11.59 -6.35
C VAL A 259 20.25 -10.90 -7.59
N GLN A 260 19.75 -11.67 -8.56
CA GLN A 260 19.25 -11.16 -9.83
C GLN A 260 17.79 -10.69 -9.77
N GLY A 261 17.11 -10.86 -8.63
CA GLY A 261 15.69 -10.59 -8.48
C GLY A 261 14.82 -11.77 -8.93
N PHE A 262 14.32 -12.55 -7.97
CA PHE A 262 13.39 -13.65 -8.22
C PHE A 262 11.94 -13.17 -8.12
N VAL A 263 11.07 -13.58 -9.03
CA VAL A 263 9.66 -13.14 -9.05
C VAL A 263 8.74 -14.36 -9.13
N ASP A 264 7.98 -14.62 -8.07
CA ASP A 264 6.89 -15.60 -8.06
C ASP A 264 5.55 -14.91 -7.79
N ASN A 265 4.87 -14.56 -8.88
CA ASN A 265 3.56 -13.92 -8.81
C ASN A 265 2.44 -14.90 -8.42
N ALA A 266 2.62 -16.21 -8.57
CA ALA A 266 1.61 -17.18 -8.15
C ALA A 266 1.44 -17.19 -6.63
N LYS A 267 2.52 -16.93 -5.90
CA LYS A 267 2.48 -16.74 -4.44
C LYS A 267 1.75 -15.47 -4.02
N ILE A 268 1.77 -14.42 -4.84
CA ILE A 268 0.97 -13.21 -4.62
C ILE A 268 -0.51 -13.53 -4.83
N GLU A 269 -0.85 -14.31 -5.88
CA GLU A 269 -2.22 -14.82 -6.08
C GLU A 269 -2.66 -15.57 -4.81
N GLU A 270 -1.89 -16.56 -4.34
CA GLU A 270 -2.18 -17.35 -3.13
C GLU A 270 -2.34 -16.49 -1.86
N ALA A 271 -1.49 -15.48 -1.65
CA ALA A 271 -1.57 -14.64 -0.46
C ALA A 271 -2.81 -13.74 -0.44
N MET A 272 -3.29 -13.32 -1.62
CA MET A 272 -4.53 -12.57 -1.77
C MET A 272 -5.77 -13.47 -1.71
N GLU A 273 -5.63 -14.78 -1.95
CA GLU A 273 -6.70 -15.77 -1.89
C GLU A 273 -7.09 -16.11 -0.43
N ASN A 274 -7.88 -15.28 0.26
CA ASN A 274 -8.54 -15.66 1.52
C ASN A 274 -9.81 -14.82 1.81
N PRO A 275 -10.81 -15.32 2.56
CA PRO A 275 -11.09 -16.73 2.87
C PRO A 275 -11.80 -17.44 1.71
N GLU A 276 -11.78 -18.78 1.70
CA GLU A 276 -12.54 -19.63 0.76
C GLU A 276 -13.87 -20.10 1.37
N ALA A 277 -14.98 -19.99 0.63
CA ALA A 277 -16.26 -20.62 0.98
C ALA A 277 -17.07 -21.00 -0.27
N PRO A 278 -18.07 -21.92 -0.16
CA PRO A 278 -18.91 -22.27 -1.30
C PRO A 278 -19.62 -21.05 -1.91
N ASN A 279 -19.41 -20.87 -3.21
CA ASN A 279 -19.91 -19.77 -4.06
C ASN A 279 -19.27 -18.40 -3.82
N TRP A 280 -18.17 -18.33 -3.08
CA TRP A 280 -17.37 -17.11 -3.01
C TRP A 280 -16.28 -17.08 -4.05
N GLN A 281 -16.06 -15.88 -4.52
CA GLN A 281 -14.83 -15.59 -5.24
C GLN A 281 -13.70 -15.57 -4.23
N LYS A 282 -12.59 -16.24 -4.54
CA LYS A 282 -11.36 -16.11 -3.75
C LYS A 282 -10.94 -14.64 -3.69
N GLY A 283 -10.28 -14.21 -2.62
CA GLY A 283 -9.86 -12.80 -2.45
C GLY A 283 -10.99 -11.83 -2.08
N VAL A 284 -12.14 -12.34 -1.66
CA VAL A 284 -13.26 -11.49 -1.25
C VAL A 284 -13.01 -10.69 0.03
N SER A 285 -12.12 -11.13 0.94
CA SER A 285 -11.82 -10.38 2.17
C SER A 285 -11.25 -8.99 1.89
N ILE A 286 -10.39 -8.90 0.87
CA ILE A 286 -9.75 -7.65 0.53
C ILE A 286 -10.75 -6.68 -0.13
N ALA A 287 -11.69 -7.21 -0.92
CA ALA A 287 -12.83 -6.46 -1.44
C ALA A 287 -13.76 -5.99 -0.31
N GLU A 288 -14.02 -6.82 0.70
CA GLU A 288 -14.80 -6.45 1.89
C GLU A 288 -14.14 -5.30 2.66
N ASN A 289 -12.84 -5.38 2.90
CA ASN A 289 -12.10 -4.31 3.57
C ASN A 289 -12.19 -2.99 2.79
N VAL A 290 -12.03 -3.02 1.46
CA VAL A 290 -12.20 -1.83 0.61
C VAL A 290 -13.63 -1.31 0.66
N TYR A 291 -14.64 -2.18 0.61
CA TYR A 291 -16.04 -1.76 0.68
C TYR A 291 -16.37 -1.10 2.02
N ARG A 292 -15.87 -1.65 3.14
CA ARG A 292 -16.01 -1.05 4.48
C ARG A 292 -15.40 0.34 4.53
N ILE A 293 -14.15 0.50 4.08
CA ILE A 293 -13.50 1.81 4.19
C ILE A 293 -14.11 2.89 3.30
N LEU A 294 -14.77 2.50 2.21
CA LEU A 294 -15.47 3.41 1.31
C LEU A 294 -16.97 3.54 1.64
N THR A 295 -17.45 2.93 2.72
CA THR A 295 -18.77 3.21 3.28
C THR A 295 -18.67 4.52 4.08
N ASP A 296 -19.32 5.57 3.61
CA ASP A 296 -19.19 6.95 4.12
C ASP A 296 -19.58 7.12 5.60
N VAL A 297 -20.52 6.30 6.09
CA VAL A 297 -20.90 6.29 7.51
C VAL A 297 -19.92 5.52 8.41
N TYR A 298 -18.99 4.74 7.86
CA TYR A 298 -18.13 3.82 8.64
C TYR A 298 -17.14 4.54 9.56
N PHE A 299 -16.66 5.71 9.14
CA PHE A 299 -15.69 6.54 9.85
C PHE A 299 -16.25 7.93 10.16
N GLN A 300 -15.90 8.46 11.33
CA GLN A 300 -16.30 9.81 11.74
C GLN A 300 -15.28 10.87 11.35
N SER A 301 -14.00 10.51 11.20
CA SER A 301 -12.93 11.46 10.89
C SER A 301 -11.91 10.91 9.90
N TYR A 302 -11.10 11.83 9.36
CA TYR A 302 -9.98 11.50 8.48
C TYR A 302 -8.91 10.69 9.22
N GLU A 303 -8.62 11.01 10.48
CA GLU A 303 -7.56 10.40 11.28
C GLU A 303 -7.81 8.92 11.54
N THR A 304 -9.08 8.54 11.79
CA THR A 304 -9.44 7.14 12.02
C THR A 304 -9.45 6.35 10.72
N PHE A 305 -9.88 6.95 9.61
CA PHE A 305 -9.81 6.36 8.27
C PHE A 305 -8.37 6.17 7.78
N SER A 306 -7.52 7.19 7.89
CA SER A 306 -6.25 7.24 7.17
C SER A 306 -5.18 6.32 7.77
N SER A 307 -5.27 6.04 9.07
CA SER A 307 -4.13 5.60 9.86
C SER A 307 -4.41 4.44 10.81
N THR A 308 -3.39 3.61 11.00
CA THR A 308 -3.28 2.66 12.12
C THR A 308 -3.00 3.34 13.45
N TYR A 309 -2.63 4.62 13.51
CA TYR A 309 -2.36 5.30 14.78
C TYR A 309 -3.60 5.33 15.67
N LEU A 310 -3.44 4.84 16.90
CA LEU A 310 -4.49 4.85 17.91
C LEU A 310 -4.41 6.16 18.70
N THR A 311 -5.46 6.97 18.58
CA THR A 311 -5.56 8.27 19.25
C THR A 311 -5.69 8.10 20.77
N HIS A 312 -5.21 9.09 21.54
CA HIS A 312 -5.36 9.10 23.00
C HIS A 312 -6.82 9.15 23.47
N ASP A 313 -7.73 9.66 22.64
CA ASP A 313 -9.17 9.66 22.90
C ASP A 313 -9.86 8.34 22.53
N LYS A 314 -9.42 7.25 23.15
CA LYS A 314 -10.04 5.93 22.95
C LYS A 314 -11.51 5.88 23.34
N LYS A 315 -11.96 6.81 24.19
CA LYS A 315 -13.31 6.80 24.73
C LYS A 315 -14.37 7.11 23.67
N ASN A 316 -13.99 7.83 22.62
CA ASN A 316 -14.89 8.24 21.55
C ASN A 316 -14.72 7.41 20.25
N LEU A 317 -13.79 6.46 20.22
CA LEU A 317 -13.60 5.57 19.07
C LEU A 317 -14.73 4.55 18.97
N LYS A 318 -15.44 4.53 17.84
CA LYS A 318 -16.42 3.46 17.57
C LYS A 318 -15.71 2.15 17.22
N PRO A 319 -16.35 0.99 17.46
CA PRO A 319 -15.78 -0.29 17.05
C PRO A 319 -15.41 -0.37 15.57
N THR A 320 -16.16 0.29 14.67
CA THR A 320 -15.86 0.33 13.23
C THR A 320 -14.57 1.09 12.91
N GLU A 321 -14.13 2.01 13.77
CA GLU A 321 -13.02 2.93 13.52
C GLU A 321 -11.64 2.33 13.82
N TYR A 322 -11.53 1.01 13.99
CA TYR A 322 -10.27 0.29 14.16
C TYR A 322 -9.66 -0.17 12.84
N LEU A 323 -10.45 -0.21 11.75
CA LEU A 323 -9.95 -0.37 10.39
C LEU A 323 -9.24 0.91 9.94
N SER A 324 -8.38 0.82 8.92
CA SER A 324 -7.82 2.00 8.26
C SER A 324 -7.29 1.67 6.86
N LEU A 325 -7.13 2.70 6.03
CA LEU A 325 -6.48 2.61 4.74
C LEU A 325 -5.02 2.13 4.88
N GLU A 326 -4.27 2.66 5.86
CA GLU A 326 -2.89 2.22 6.14
C GLU A 326 -2.82 0.72 6.48
N MET A 327 -3.78 0.19 7.27
CA MET A 327 -3.81 -1.23 7.61
C MET A 327 -3.98 -2.12 6.36
N ILE A 328 -4.87 -1.74 5.45
CA ILE A 328 -5.08 -2.48 4.21
C ILE A 328 -3.84 -2.39 3.31
N HIS A 329 -3.27 -1.20 3.17
CA HIS A 329 -2.00 -0.95 2.48
C HIS A 329 -0.88 -1.88 2.99
N ASN A 330 -0.73 -1.99 4.31
CA ASN A 330 0.29 -2.83 4.95
C ASN A 330 0.17 -4.30 4.56
N ASN A 331 -1.05 -4.82 4.47
CA ASN A 331 -1.29 -6.19 4.04
C ASN A 331 -0.84 -6.40 2.58
N ILE A 332 -1.12 -5.45 1.69
CA ILE A 332 -0.74 -5.58 0.28
C ILE A 332 0.77 -5.57 0.09
N HIS A 333 1.51 -4.74 0.83
CA HIS A 333 2.98 -4.77 0.84
C HIS A 333 3.51 -6.17 1.15
N VAL A 334 3.06 -6.76 2.26
CA VAL A 334 3.52 -8.09 2.70
C VAL A 334 3.06 -9.21 1.74
N TRP A 335 1.81 -9.17 1.29
CA TRP A 335 1.28 -10.16 0.32
C TRP A 335 1.93 -10.06 -1.07
N THR A 336 2.49 -8.91 -1.42
CA THR A 336 3.16 -8.72 -2.72
C THR A 336 4.64 -9.09 -2.65
N GLY A 337 5.34 -8.64 -1.61
CA GLY A 337 6.76 -8.95 -1.44
C GLY A 337 6.98 -10.41 -1.10
N GLY A 338 6.04 -10.96 -0.35
CA GLY A 338 6.08 -12.32 0.09
C GLY A 338 7.04 -12.51 1.23
N TRP A 339 6.49 -13.13 2.27
CA TRP A 339 7.29 -13.58 3.38
C TRP A 339 6.76 -14.93 3.84
N VAL A 340 7.47 -16.00 3.46
CA VAL A 340 7.10 -17.38 3.83
C VAL A 340 8.12 -17.94 4.80
N GLU A 341 7.57 -18.50 5.87
CA GLU A 341 8.26 -19.13 6.98
C GLU A 341 8.73 -20.54 6.60
N GLY A 342 9.88 -20.96 7.14
CA GLY A 342 10.28 -22.36 7.17
C GLY A 342 9.95 -22.97 8.53
N PRO A 343 9.63 -24.27 8.60
CA PRO A 343 9.54 -24.98 9.87
C PRO A 343 10.97 -25.22 10.41
N VAL A 344 11.58 -24.23 11.08
CA VAL A 344 12.89 -24.45 11.72
C VAL A 344 13.02 -23.76 13.08
N THR A 345 13.55 -24.52 14.03
CA THR A 345 13.75 -24.23 15.45
C THR A 345 14.95 -23.33 15.77
N LYS A 346 15.30 -22.34 14.95
CA LYS A 346 16.39 -21.39 15.27
C LYS A 346 16.05 -19.93 14.96
N VAL A 347 16.38 -19.07 15.92
CA VAL A 347 15.88 -17.69 16.14
C VAL A 347 16.60 -16.61 15.30
N THR A 348 17.47 -16.94 14.33
CA THR A 348 18.28 -15.92 13.59
C THR A 348 18.57 -16.25 12.11
N GLY A 349 17.78 -17.10 11.45
CA GLY A 349 18.03 -17.55 10.07
C GLY A 349 17.55 -16.61 8.96
N VAL A 350 18.11 -16.79 7.75
CA VAL A 350 17.60 -16.24 6.48
C VAL A 350 16.17 -16.77 6.24
N PRO A 351 15.20 -15.94 5.83
CA PRO A 351 13.84 -16.42 5.56
C PRO A 351 13.80 -17.44 4.42
N VAL A 352 12.76 -18.28 4.38
CA VAL A 352 12.58 -19.24 3.27
C VAL A 352 12.21 -18.50 1.99
N THR A 353 11.37 -17.47 2.07
CA THR A 353 11.18 -16.50 1.00
C THR A 353 11.01 -15.09 1.55
N ALA A 354 11.47 -14.10 0.80
CA ALA A 354 11.35 -12.67 1.06
C ALA A 354 11.12 -11.89 -0.24
N GLY A 355 10.83 -10.60 -0.13
CA GLY A 355 10.81 -9.69 -1.27
C GLY A 355 10.72 -8.24 -0.87
N HIS A 356 11.04 -7.36 -1.82
CA HIS A 356 11.29 -5.95 -1.53
C HIS A 356 10.03 -5.24 -1.03
N MET A 357 8.86 -5.53 -1.62
CA MET A 357 7.57 -4.96 -1.20
C MET A 357 7.19 -5.29 0.26
N ALA A 358 7.79 -6.31 0.88
CA ALA A 358 7.49 -6.67 2.28
C ALA A 358 8.37 -5.93 3.30
N ASP A 359 9.25 -5.02 2.87
CA ASP A 359 10.14 -4.28 3.74
C ASP A 359 10.27 -2.79 3.37
N VAL A 360 9.89 -1.91 4.31
CA VAL A 360 9.74 -0.46 4.09
C VAL A 360 10.96 0.21 3.44
N PRO A 361 12.22 -0.02 3.86
CA PRO A 361 13.37 0.72 3.32
C PRO A 361 13.69 0.39 1.86
N VAL A 362 13.12 -0.70 1.33
CA VAL A 362 13.41 -1.20 -0.02
C VAL A 362 12.18 -1.42 -0.90
N ALA A 363 10.96 -1.28 -0.36
CA ALA A 363 9.71 -1.53 -1.08
C ALA A 363 9.57 -0.70 -2.37
N SER A 364 9.94 0.58 -2.31
CA SER A 364 9.84 1.53 -3.43
C SER A 364 10.70 1.19 -4.65
N PHE A 365 11.70 0.31 -4.50
CA PHE A 365 12.49 -0.15 -5.62
C PHE A 365 11.69 -1.10 -6.53
N ASP A 366 10.71 -1.85 -6.04
CA ASP A 366 9.90 -2.71 -6.90
C ASP A 366 8.92 -1.84 -7.73
N PRO A 367 8.88 -1.95 -9.07
CA PRO A 367 7.99 -1.16 -9.91
C PRO A 367 6.50 -1.24 -9.54
N ILE A 368 6.05 -2.36 -8.94
CA ILE A 368 4.64 -2.51 -8.54
C ILE A 368 4.26 -1.63 -7.34
N PHE A 369 5.23 -1.15 -6.56
CA PHE A 369 5.03 -0.20 -5.46
C PHE A 369 4.19 1.01 -5.90
N TRP A 370 4.58 1.59 -7.03
CA TRP A 370 3.97 2.81 -7.54
C TRP A 370 2.53 2.59 -8.03
N LEU A 371 2.27 1.41 -8.57
CA LEU A 371 0.93 1.00 -9.00
C LEU A 371 0.01 0.73 -7.80
N HIS A 372 0.55 0.09 -6.76
CA HIS A 372 -0.13 -0.16 -5.48
C HIS A 372 -0.53 1.17 -4.83
N HIS A 373 0.42 2.09 -4.66
CA HIS A 373 0.14 3.36 -4.00
C HIS A 373 -0.70 4.33 -4.88
N CYS A 374 -0.70 4.19 -6.21
CA CYS A 374 -1.70 4.86 -7.05
C CYS A 374 -3.14 4.42 -6.71
N ASN A 375 -3.34 3.16 -6.32
CA ASN A 375 -4.64 2.68 -5.83
C ASN A 375 -4.93 3.14 -4.40
N VAL A 376 -3.91 3.27 -3.53
CA VAL A 376 -4.08 3.87 -2.19
C VAL A 376 -4.54 5.33 -2.31
N ASP A 377 -3.90 6.11 -3.18
CA ASP A 377 -4.30 7.49 -3.52
C ASP A 377 -5.72 7.54 -4.14
N ARG A 378 -6.08 6.55 -4.96
CA ARG A 378 -7.46 6.39 -5.49
C ARG A 378 -8.47 6.21 -4.38
N LEU A 379 -8.21 5.31 -3.43
CA LEU A 379 -9.11 5.04 -2.31
C LEU A 379 -9.26 6.27 -1.41
N LEU A 380 -8.19 7.04 -1.20
CA LEU A 380 -8.26 8.33 -0.52
C LEU A 380 -9.16 9.31 -1.28
N ALA A 381 -8.96 9.49 -2.59
CA ALA A 381 -9.75 10.41 -3.41
C ALA A 381 -11.25 10.06 -3.41
N ILE A 382 -11.59 8.76 -3.51
CA ILE A 382 -12.97 8.28 -3.42
C ILE A 382 -13.54 8.59 -2.03
N TRP A 383 -12.79 8.32 -0.95
CA TRP A 383 -13.23 8.63 0.40
C TRP A 383 -13.45 10.13 0.63
N GLN A 384 -12.53 10.99 0.14
CA GLN A 384 -12.67 12.45 0.21
C GLN A 384 -13.89 12.96 -0.55
N TYR A 385 -14.19 12.36 -1.72
CA TYR A 385 -15.38 12.69 -2.50
C TYR A 385 -16.67 12.36 -1.73
N LEU A 386 -16.68 11.23 -1.02
CA LEU A 386 -17.81 10.80 -0.18
C LEU A 386 -17.89 11.56 1.16
N ASN A 387 -16.78 12.15 1.62
CA ASN A 387 -16.66 12.82 2.92
C ASN A 387 -15.98 14.21 2.79
N PRO A 388 -16.57 15.16 2.03
CA PRO A 388 -15.91 16.41 1.67
C PRO A 388 -15.63 17.34 2.86
N ASP A 389 -16.36 17.17 3.97
CA ASP A 389 -16.23 17.94 5.20
C ASP A 389 -15.24 17.32 6.21
N LYS A 390 -14.84 16.05 6.02
CA LYS A 390 -13.92 15.34 6.92
C LYS A 390 -12.48 15.47 6.43
N TRP A 391 -11.78 16.54 6.83
CA TRP A 391 -10.37 16.73 6.49
C TRP A 391 -9.63 17.45 7.60
N PHE A 392 -8.83 16.70 8.37
CA PHE A 392 -8.05 17.21 9.50
C PHE A 392 -8.87 18.14 10.43
N GLY A 393 -9.49 17.59 11.46
CA GLY A 393 -10.49 18.31 12.25
C GLY A 393 -10.27 18.21 13.76
N THR A 394 -10.18 19.37 14.40
CA THR A 394 -10.02 19.58 15.85
C THR A 394 -11.09 18.88 16.68
N GLU A 395 -10.76 17.76 17.31
CA GLU A 395 -11.10 17.39 18.70
C GLU A 395 -10.60 15.96 19.02
N PRO A 396 -10.13 15.71 20.25
CA PRO A 396 -9.94 16.72 21.27
C PRO A 396 -8.61 17.49 21.06
N PRO A 397 -8.53 18.75 21.55
CA PRO A 397 -7.29 19.50 21.57
C PRO A 397 -6.18 18.76 22.33
N PRO A 398 -4.89 19.05 22.05
CA PRO A 398 -3.78 18.50 22.82
C PRO A 398 -3.98 18.77 24.32
N THR A 399 -3.80 17.74 25.15
CA THR A 399 -3.93 17.90 26.61
C THR A 399 -2.83 18.87 27.10
N PRO A 400 -3.16 19.92 27.89
CA PRO A 400 -2.15 20.84 28.43
C PRO A 400 -1.09 20.09 29.24
N GLY A 401 0.18 20.25 28.88
CA GLY A 401 1.32 19.52 29.49
C GLY A 401 1.86 18.36 28.64
N HIS A 402 1.18 18.02 27.53
CA HIS A 402 1.65 17.08 26.52
C HIS A 402 1.76 17.81 25.17
N THR A 403 2.99 18.08 24.71
CA THR A 403 3.22 18.55 23.34
C THR A 403 3.06 17.37 22.38
N ASP A 404 1.81 17.05 22.05
CA ASP A 404 1.48 16.00 21.09
C ASP A 404 1.95 16.39 19.68
N ILE A 405 2.60 15.44 19.00
CA ILE A 405 3.00 15.53 17.59
C ILE A 405 1.76 15.17 16.76
N THR A 406 0.66 15.90 16.95
CA THR A 406 -0.51 15.74 16.09
C THR A 406 -0.16 16.36 14.75
N PRO A 407 -0.05 15.56 13.67
CA PRO A 407 0.34 16.10 12.38
C PRO A 407 -0.77 17.02 11.88
N LEU A 408 -0.39 18.22 11.50
CA LEU A 408 -1.29 19.24 10.98
C LEU A 408 -1.37 19.13 9.46
N PRO A 409 -2.50 19.54 8.85
CA PRO A 409 -2.61 19.54 7.39
C PRO A 409 -1.66 20.53 6.72
N THR A 410 -1.07 21.45 7.50
CA THR A 410 -0.08 22.45 7.08
C THR A 410 1.36 22.03 7.29
N ASP A 411 1.61 20.84 7.88
CA ASP A 411 2.97 20.35 8.06
C ASP A 411 3.63 20.10 6.70
N ASP A 412 4.91 20.47 6.60
CA ASP A 412 5.72 20.26 5.41
C ASP A 412 5.85 18.76 5.10
N LEU A 413 5.80 18.42 3.81
CA LEU A 413 6.00 17.09 3.25
C LEU A 413 7.35 17.03 2.52
N PRO A 414 8.48 17.05 3.24
CA PRO A 414 9.76 16.85 2.59
C PRO A 414 9.84 15.45 1.96
N PRO A 415 10.59 15.28 0.85
CA PRO A 415 11.37 16.29 0.14
C PRO A 415 10.60 16.96 -1.02
N PHE A 416 9.26 16.99 -1.00
CA PHE A 416 8.44 17.37 -2.14
C PHE A 416 8.27 18.89 -2.24
N HIS A 417 8.75 19.50 -3.32
CA HIS A 417 8.73 20.95 -3.51
C HIS A 417 7.70 21.38 -4.57
N ILE A 418 6.93 22.42 -4.27
CA ILE A 418 5.96 23.04 -5.20
C ILE A 418 6.68 23.90 -6.24
N ASN A 419 7.77 24.56 -5.85
CA ASN A 419 8.44 25.56 -6.68
C ASN A 419 9.97 25.45 -6.62
N LYS A 420 10.63 26.17 -7.54
CA LYS A 420 12.09 26.22 -7.64
C LYS A 420 12.77 26.86 -6.43
N GLN A 421 12.03 27.64 -5.64
CA GLN A 421 12.56 28.33 -4.45
C GLN A 421 12.62 27.40 -3.21
N GLY A 422 12.01 26.22 -3.27
CA GLY A 422 12.06 25.24 -2.19
C GLY A 422 10.89 25.29 -1.22
N LYS A 423 9.75 25.82 -1.64
CA LYS A 423 8.52 25.66 -0.84
C LYS A 423 8.10 24.20 -0.85
N TYR A 424 8.00 23.57 0.32
CA TYR A 424 7.46 22.21 0.44
C TYR A 424 5.96 22.17 0.15
N TYR A 425 5.49 20.99 -0.28
CA TYR A 425 4.08 20.62 -0.20
C TYR A 425 3.66 20.48 1.27
N ASN A 426 2.39 20.76 1.56
CA ASN A 426 1.70 20.25 2.76
C ASN A 426 0.48 19.40 2.34
N SER A 427 -0.25 18.84 3.31
CA SER A 427 -1.43 18.00 3.01
C SER A 427 -2.55 18.80 2.33
N ASN A 428 -2.75 20.07 2.67
CA ASN A 428 -3.75 20.90 2.00
C ASN A 428 -3.41 21.16 0.53
N ASP A 429 -2.14 21.32 0.20
CA ASP A 429 -1.68 21.51 -1.19
C ASP A 429 -1.94 20.24 -2.03
N ALA A 430 -1.87 19.05 -1.42
CA ALA A 430 -2.06 17.75 -2.07
C ALA A 430 -3.49 17.17 -1.95
N ARG A 431 -4.40 17.85 -1.25
CA ARG A 431 -5.77 17.35 -0.99
C ARG A 431 -6.56 17.12 -2.27
N ASP A 432 -6.47 18.06 -3.22
CA ASP A 432 -7.25 18.03 -4.47
C ASP A 432 -6.36 17.54 -5.61
N CYS A 433 -6.46 16.25 -5.95
CA CYS A 433 -5.62 15.62 -6.98
C CYS A 433 -5.68 16.30 -8.36
N GLU A 434 -6.79 16.96 -8.69
CA GLU A 434 -6.95 17.71 -9.95
C GLU A 434 -5.95 18.87 -10.06
N LYS A 435 -5.50 19.46 -8.95
CA LYS A 435 -4.43 20.48 -8.94
C LYS A 435 -3.07 19.92 -9.34
N LEU A 436 -2.89 18.61 -9.19
CA LEU A 436 -1.72 17.86 -9.66
C LEU A 436 -1.96 17.27 -11.07
N GLY A 437 -3.03 17.71 -11.73
CA GLY A 437 -3.30 17.42 -13.12
C GLY A 437 -3.87 16.04 -13.40
N TYR A 438 -4.41 15.32 -12.40
CA TYR A 438 -5.06 14.03 -12.59
C TYR A 438 -6.36 13.89 -11.77
N THR A 439 -7.21 12.97 -12.19
CA THR A 439 -8.34 12.47 -11.39
C THR A 439 -8.40 10.95 -11.47
N TYR A 440 -9.50 10.33 -11.02
CA TYR A 440 -9.72 8.89 -11.10
C TYR A 440 -10.97 8.57 -11.92
N GLN A 441 -10.94 7.45 -12.65
CA GLN A 441 -12.04 7.03 -13.51
C GLN A 441 -13.38 6.92 -12.75
N ASP A 442 -13.35 6.59 -11.46
CA ASP A 442 -14.51 6.48 -10.57
C ASP A 442 -15.16 7.84 -10.27
N LEU A 443 -14.41 8.93 -10.43
CA LEU A 443 -14.83 10.30 -10.11
C LEU A 443 -15.23 11.11 -11.36
N VAL A 444 -15.06 10.55 -12.55
CA VAL A 444 -15.43 11.20 -13.81
C VAL A 444 -16.93 11.03 -14.06
N ASN A 445 -17.65 12.14 -14.27
CA ASN A 445 -19.09 12.15 -14.56
C ASN A 445 -19.90 11.30 -13.56
N THR A 446 -19.64 11.49 -12.27
CA THR A 446 -20.27 10.74 -11.17
C THR A 446 -20.99 11.66 -10.19
N ASP A 447 -21.85 11.06 -9.37
CA ASP A 447 -22.46 11.64 -8.18
C ASP A 447 -22.38 10.62 -7.02
N ILE A 448 -22.75 11.04 -5.79
CA ILE A 448 -22.65 10.19 -4.60
C ILE A 448 -23.46 8.88 -4.74
N ASP A 449 -24.68 8.95 -5.28
CA ASP A 449 -25.56 7.80 -5.39
C ASP A 449 -25.03 6.78 -6.42
N LYS A 450 -24.56 7.29 -7.57
CA LYS A 450 -23.93 6.48 -8.61
C LYS A 450 -22.65 5.83 -8.08
N LEU A 451 -21.77 6.60 -7.42
CA LEU A 451 -20.53 6.09 -6.86
C LEU A 451 -20.79 5.00 -5.81
N LYS A 452 -21.71 5.22 -4.86
CA LYS A 452 -22.10 4.19 -3.87
C LYS A 452 -22.64 2.92 -4.54
N ALA A 453 -23.41 3.05 -5.62
CA ALA A 453 -23.94 1.89 -6.36
C ALA A 453 -22.82 1.10 -7.06
N GLU A 454 -21.86 1.80 -7.68
CA GLU A 454 -20.70 1.20 -8.34
C GLU A 454 -19.78 0.51 -7.33
N LEU A 455 -19.53 1.13 -6.16
CA LEU A 455 -18.74 0.53 -5.08
C LEU A 455 -19.40 -0.73 -4.49
N LEU A 456 -20.72 -0.71 -4.28
CA LEU A 456 -21.46 -1.90 -3.85
C LEU A 456 -21.40 -3.01 -4.91
N ALA A 457 -21.51 -2.67 -6.19
CA ALA A 457 -21.41 -3.65 -7.28
C ALA A 457 -20.00 -4.24 -7.40
N LYS A 458 -18.97 -3.41 -7.23
CA LYS A 458 -17.57 -3.76 -7.42
C LYS A 458 -16.97 -4.51 -6.23
N TYR A 459 -17.13 -3.95 -5.03
CA TYR A 459 -16.49 -4.48 -3.82
C TYR A 459 -17.48 -5.13 -2.87
N GLY A 460 -18.72 -4.64 -2.79
CA GLY A 460 -19.71 -5.09 -1.81
C GLY A 460 -20.56 -6.30 -2.22
N LYS A 461 -20.39 -6.90 -3.40
CA LYS A 461 -21.27 -7.98 -3.93
C LYS A 461 -21.46 -9.14 -2.95
N HIS A 462 -20.41 -9.53 -2.24
CA HIS A 462 -20.40 -10.63 -1.27
C HIS A 462 -21.38 -10.42 -0.11
N THR A 463 -21.66 -9.17 0.26
CA THR A 463 -22.62 -8.85 1.32
C THR A 463 -24.05 -9.24 0.94
N LYS A 464 -24.37 -9.33 -0.36
CA LYS A 464 -25.62 -9.91 -0.87
C LYS A 464 -25.58 -11.44 -0.95
N GLU A 465 -24.40 -12.01 -1.18
CA GLU A 465 -24.19 -13.47 -1.22
C GLU A 465 -24.35 -14.09 0.17
N LEU A 466 -24.03 -13.35 1.24
CA LEU A 466 -24.28 -13.75 2.64
C LEU A 466 -25.76 -14.07 2.90
N LEU A 467 -26.68 -13.33 2.29
CA LEU A 467 -28.12 -13.53 2.48
C LEU A 467 -28.69 -14.76 1.75
N ARG A 468 -27.90 -15.43 0.89
CA ARG A 468 -28.43 -16.52 0.06
C ARG A 468 -28.60 -17.81 0.85
N PRO A 469 -29.79 -18.44 0.81
CA PRO A 469 -30.03 -19.75 1.43
C PRO A 469 -29.09 -20.85 0.92
N ILE A 470 -28.81 -21.85 1.77
CA ILE A 470 -28.09 -23.07 1.41
C ILE A 470 -29.10 -24.13 1.03
N LYS A 471 -29.08 -24.62 -0.23
CA LYS A 471 -30.05 -25.64 -0.70
C LYS A 471 -31.52 -25.27 -0.39
N GLY A 472 -31.84 -23.97 -0.38
CA GLY A 472 -33.16 -23.45 -0.05
C GLY A 472 -33.45 -23.21 1.43
N ILE A 473 -32.50 -23.51 2.33
CA ILE A 473 -32.63 -23.32 3.78
C ILE A 473 -31.87 -22.05 4.19
N PRO A 474 -32.51 -21.07 4.87
CA PRO A 474 -31.82 -19.90 5.41
C PRO A 474 -30.67 -20.29 6.34
N VAL A 475 -29.58 -19.54 6.30
CA VAL A 475 -28.46 -19.72 7.24
C VAL A 475 -28.92 -19.26 8.63
N PRO A 476 -28.78 -20.08 9.70
CA PRO A 476 -29.18 -19.66 11.04
C PRO A 476 -28.46 -18.37 11.47
N GLY A 477 -29.21 -17.43 12.05
CA GLY A 477 -28.73 -16.07 12.37
C GLY A 477 -28.81 -15.05 11.23
N ILE A 478 -29.13 -15.45 10.00
CA ILE A 478 -29.32 -14.54 8.86
C ILE A 478 -30.82 -14.30 8.59
N GLY A 479 -31.23 -13.04 8.57
CA GLY A 479 -32.58 -12.59 8.22
C GLY A 479 -32.75 -12.33 6.71
N GLU A 480 -33.93 -11.85 6.31
CA GLU A 480 -34.22 -11.58 4.89
C GLU A 480 -33.33 -10.50 4.27
N THR A 481 -33.07 -9.43 5.03
CA THR A 481 -32.23 -8.31 4.60
C THR A 481 -31.11 -8.00 5.59
N THR A 482 -31.06 -8.66 6.74
CA THR A 482 -30.12 -8.35 7.82
C THR A 482 -29.27 -9.54 8.21
N PHE A 483 -28.04 -9.29 8.64
CA PHE A 483 -27.17 -10.32 9.21
C PHE A 483 -26.27 -9.73 10.31
N PRO A 484 -25.86 -10.53 11.31
CA PRO A 484 -24.87 -10.11 12.30
C PRO A 484 -23.50 -9.96 11.65
N ASP A 485 -22.84 -8.84 11.95
CA ASP A 485 -21.51 -8.52 11.43
C ASP A 485 -20.46 -8.54 12.54
N TYR A 486 -19.48 -9.42 12.40
CA TYR A 486 -18.44 -9.69 13.39
C TYR A 486 -17.11 -9.09 12.98
N ILE A 487 -16.49 -8.35 13.91
CA ILE A 487 -15.17 -7.75 13.75
C ILE A 487 -14.28 -8.06 14.95
N ILE A 488 -13.01 -8.35 14.71
CA ILE A 488 -11.97 -8.42 15.73
C ILE A 488 -11.22 -7.09 15.72
N ASN A 489 -11.25 -6.37 16.83
CA ASN A 489 -10.49 -5.14 17.04
C ASN A 489 -9.25 -5.42 17.89
N VAL A 490 -8.13 -4.84 17.49
CA VAL A 490 -6.82 -5.03 18.12
C VAL A 490 -6.19 -3.69 18.43
N GLU A 491 -5.74 -3.52 19.67
CA GLU A 491 -4.82 -2.46 20.07
C GLU A 491 -3.45 -3.07 20.28
N TYR A 492 -2.39 -2.41 19.80
CA TYR A 492 -1.04 -2.91 19.91
C TYR A 492 -0.02 -1.77 19.96
N ASP A 493 1.20 -2.07 20.36
CA ASP A 493 2.32 -1.13 20.31
C ASP A 493 3.02 -1.20 18.94
N ARG A 494 3.14 -0.06 18.27
CA ARG A 494 3.77 0.02 16.93
C ARG A 494 5.23 -0.39 16.99
N PHE A 495 5.92 -0.07 18.09
CA PHE A 495 7.35 -0.35 18.28
C PHE A 495 7.59 -1.52 19.23
N ALA A 496 6.58 -2.37 19.46
CA ALA A 496 6.81 -3.69 20.03
C ALA A 496 7.95 -4.39 19.28
N LEU A 497 8.70 -5.24 20.00
CA LEU A 497 9.85 -5.97 19.45
C LEU A 497 10.93 -5.04 18.86
N GLY A 498 11.04 -3.79 19.35
CA GLY A 498 12.05 -2.84 18.90
C GLY A 498 11.74 -2.19 17.54
N GLY A 499 10.51 -2.31 17.05
CA GLY A 499 10.10 -1.85 15.71
C GLY A 499 10.23 -2.93 14.64
N GLU A 500 10.64 -4.14 14.99
CA GLU A 500 10.64 -5.27 14.06
C GLU A 500 9.20 -5.55 13.59
N PRO A 501 8.97 -5.65 12.27
CA PRO A 501 7.66 -5.97 11.71
C PRO A 501 7.19 -7.38 12.07
N TYR A 502 5.89 -7.53 12.25
CA TYR A 502 5.24 -8.82 12.56
C TYR A 502 3.83 -8.92 11.98
N ALA A 503 3.36 -10.15 11.78
CA ALA A 503 2.01 -10.49 11.38
C ALA A 503 1.22 -11.04 12.57
N VAL A 504 -0.06 -10.73 12.64
CA VAL A 504 -1.00 -11.33 13.59
C VAL A 504 -2.08 -12.06 12.79
N LYS A 505 -2.25 -13.36 13.06
CA LYS A 505 -3.27 -14.20 12.41
C LYS A 505 -4.26 -14.72 13.44
N PHE A 506 -5.54 -14.63 13.11
CA PHE A 506 -6.66 -15.18 13.88
C PHE A 506 -7.17 -16.44 13.20
N HIS A 507 -7.25 -17.54 13.94
CA HIS A 507 -7.72 -18.82 13.42
C HIS A 507 -8.58 -19.56 14.43
N LEU A 508 -9.42 -20.46 13.94
CA LEU A 508 -10.14 -21.43 14.77
C LEU A 508 -9.42 -22.78 14.70
N GLU A 509 -9.06 -23.32 15.84
CA GLU A 509 -8.69 -24.74 15.97
C GLU A 509 -9.98 -25.55 16.14
N THR A 510 -10.47 -26.12 15.03
CA THR A 510 -11.75 -26.84 14.95
C THR A 510 -11.52 -28.33 14.68
N THR A 511 -12.53 -29.14 14.96
CA THR A 511 -12.57 -30.55 14.53
C THR A 511 -13.44 -30.69 13.28
N ASN A 512 -12.95 -31.37 12.25
CA ASN A 512 -13.72 -31.62 11.04
C ASN A 512 -14.72 -32.79 11.22
N ASP A 513 -15.58 -33.03 10.22
CA ASP A 513 -16.55 -34.12 10.14
C ASP A 513 -15.96 -35.54 10.22
N ARG A 514 -14.62 -35.67 10.15
CA ARG A 514 -13.86 -36.91 10.32
C ARG A 514 -13.14 -37.00 11.66
N GLY A 515 -13.35 -36.06 12.58
CA GLY A 515 -12.69 -36.04 13.87
C GLY A 515 -11.24 -35.55 13.84
N GLN A 516 -10.79 -34.90 12.75
CA GLN A 516 -9.42 -34.39 12.62
C GLN A 516 -9.36 -32.90 12.99
N THR A 517 -8.33 -32.51 13.74
CA THR A 517 -8.08 -31.10 14.07
C THR A 517 -7.58 -30.34 12.84
N GLU A 518 -8.20 -29.19 12.56
CA GLU A 518 -7.85 -28.28 11.48
C GLU A 518 -7.78 -26.84 11.99
N SER A 519 -6.87 -26.05 11.40
CA SER A 519 -6.79 -24.61 11.63
C SER A 519 -7.49 -23.87 10.50
N CYS A 520 -8.58 -23.17 10.83
CA CYS A 520 -9.36 -22.37 9.89
C CYS A 520 -9.02 -20.89 10.07
N THR A 521 -8.39 -20.26 9.07
CA THR A 521 -8.02 -18.85 9.15
C THR A 521 -9.26 -17.96 9.07
N LEU A 522 -9.41 -17.07 10.05
CA LEU A 522 -10.42 -16.00 10.02
C LEU A 522 -9.86 -14.76 9.30
N GLY A 523 -8.62 -14.37 9.60
CA GLY A 523 -7.98 -13.24 8.95
C GLY A 523 -6.71 -12.80 9.64
N SER A 524 -6.11 -11.73 9.13
CA SER A 524 -4.84 -11.22 9.64
C SER A 524 -4.64 -9.73 9.38
N PHE A 525 -3.70 -9.15 10.12
CA PHE A 525 -3.14 -7.83 9.82
C PHE A 525 -1.61 -7.86 10.03
N HIS A 526 -0.93 -6.89 9.43
CA HIS A 526 0.52 -6.74 9.54
C HIS A 526 0.90 -5.42 10.22
N ASN A 527 1.78 -5.49 11.22
CA ASN A 527 2.50 -4.33 11.71
C ASN A 527 3.67 -4.06 10.75
N PHE A 528 3.41 -3.24 9.73
CA PHE A 528 4.41 -2.88 8.71
C PHE A 528 5.27 -1.73 9.22
N THR A 529 6.30 -2.08 9.97
CA THR A 529 7.28 -1.14 10.56
C THR A 529 8.68 -1.53 10.14
N SER A 530 9.64 -0.65 10.45
CA SER A 530 11.06 -0.99 10.42
C SER A 530 11.66 -0.72 11.79
N PRO A 531 12.75 -1.43 12.13
CA PRO A 531 13.60 -1.04 13.25
C PRO A 531 13.93 0.45 13.15
N VAL A 532 13.91 1.15 14.29
CA VAL A 532 14.20 2.59 14.33
C VAL A 532 15.63 2.82 13.85
N VAL A 533 15.76 3.41 12.67
CA VAL A 533 17.06 3.83 12.13
C VAL A 533 17.55 5.08 12.88
N PRO A 534 18.85 5.19 13.22
CA PRO A 534 19.38 6.31 14.01
C PRO A 534 19.06 7.71 13.48
N ASP A 535 18.86 7.83 12.17
CA ASP A 535 18.63 9.10 11.48
C ASP A 535 17.13 9.47 11.32
N CYS A 536 16.20 8.59 11.72
CA CYS A 536 14.76 8.89 11.70
C CYS A 536 14.31 9.46 13.05
N LYS A 537 14.46 10.78 13.23
CA LYS A 537 14.03 11.49 14.44
C LYS A 537 12.57 11.22 14.82
N ASN A 538 11.66 11.17 13.84
CA ASN A 538 10.24 10.87 14.06
C ASN A 538 10.03 9.43 14.60
N CYS A 539 10.72 8.45 14.01
CA CYS A 539 10.64 7.06 14.45
C CYS A 539 11.14 6.91 15.89
N GLN A 540 12.22 7.62 16.24
CA GLN A 540 12.74 7.67 17.60
C GLN A 540 11.75 8.32 18.57
N GLU A 541 11.16 9.46 18.20
CA GLU A 541 10.16 10.16 19.03
C GLU A 541 8.90 9.31 19.27
N GLN A 542 8.40 8.59 18.27
CA GLN A 542 7.24 7.71 18.44
C GLN A 542 7.56 6.49 19.30
N LYS A 543 8.75 5.93 19.15
CA LYS A 543 9.25 4.84 20.00
C LYS A 543 9.36 5.31 21.46
N ASP A 544 9.95 6.47 21.69
CA ASP A 544 10.11 7.05 23.03
C ASP A 544 8.76 7.34 23.71
N LYS A 545 7.71 7.57 22.90
CA LYS A 545 6.34 7.81 23.35
C LYS A 545 5.45 6.56 23.39
N SER A 546 5.98 5.37 23.09
CA SER A 546 5.22 4.12 23.05
C SER A 546 3.95 4.21 22.18
N ALA A 547 4.11 4.75 20.96
CA ALA A 547 3.00 4.98 20.03
C ALA A 547 2.12 3.73 19.86
N LYS A 548 0.82 3.89 20.12
CA LYS A 548 -0.15 2.80 19.98
C LYS A 548 -0.77 2.79 18.59
N SER A 549 -1.11 1.60 18.14
CA SER A 549 -1.78 1.36 16.88
C SER A 549 -3.06 0.54 17.07
N LYS A 550 -3.93 0.61 16.06
CA LYS A 550 -5.22 -0.10 15.94
C LYS A 550 -5.28 -0.91 14.66
N ALA A 551 -5.95 -2.05 14.73
CA ALA A 551 -6.30 -2.88 13.58
C ALA A 551 -7.69 -3.49 13.76
N GLN A 552 -8.33 -3.82 12.64
CA GLN A 552 -9.61 -4.50 12.60
C GLN A 552 -9.58 -5.63 11.58
N VAL A 553 -10.07 -6.80 11.95
CA VAL A 553 -10.21 -7.95 11.07
C VAL A 553 -11.69 -8.34 11.00
N PRO A 554 -12.40 -8.06 9.89
CA PRO A 554 -13.74 -8.61 9.66
C PRO A 554 -13.69 -10.13 9.59
N ILE A 555 -14.58 -10.79 10.33
CA ILE A 555 -14.64 -12.26 10.40
C ILE A 555 -16.01 -12.84 10.03
N THR A 556 -16.97 -11.99 9.62
CA THR A 556 -18.30 -12.44 9.18
C THR A 556 -18.21 -13.42 8.01
N LEU A 557 -17.39 -13.10 7.01
CA LEU A 557 -17.18 -13.98 5.87
C LEU A 557 -16.61 -15.36 6.30
N PRO A 558 -15.41 -15.48 6.86
CA PRO A 558 -14.89 -16.81 7.22
C PRO A 558 -15.84 -17.60 8.13
N LEU A 559 -16.50 -16.96 9.12
CA LEU A 559 -17.52 -17.62 9.96
C LEU A 559 -18.71 -18.15 9.15
N HIS A 560 -19.27 -17.35 8.25
CA HIS A 560 -20.35 -17.80 7.39
C HIS A 560 -19.92 -18.96 6.48
N GLY A 561 -18.68 -18.95 6.00
CA GLY A 561 -18.10 -20.06 5.23
C GLY A 561 -18.07 -21.37 6.02
N LEU A 562 -17.71 -21.29 7.30
CA LEU A 562 -17.73 -22.44 8.23
C LEU A 562 -19.16 -22.94 8.47
N VAL A 563 -20.11 -22.03 8.77
CA VAL A 563 -21.53 -22.39 8.99
C VAL A 563 -22.16 -23.06 7.77
N LYS A 564 -21.75 -22.65 6.56
CA LYS A 564 -22.23 -23.27 5.31
C LYS A 564 -21.65 -24.65 5.03
N SER A 565 -20.56 -25.02 5.70
CA SER A 565 -19.81 -26.23 5.41
C SER A 565 -20.25 -27.37 6.31
N THR A 566 -20.65 -28.50 5.72
CA THR A 566 -20.92 -29.72 6.49
C THR A 566 -19.66 -30.33 7.11
N ARG A 567 -18.48 -29.81 6.76
CA ARG A 567 -17.19 -30.25 7.31
C ARG A 567 -16.97 -29.80 8.76
N TYR A 568 -17.64 -28.76 9.23
CA TYR A 568 -17.38 -28.15 10.54
C TYR A 568 -18.65 -28.19 11.42
N PRO A 569 -18.92 -29.32 12.12
CA PRO A 569 -20.17 -29.51 12.85
C PRO A 569 -20.37 -28.55 14.03
N ASP A 570 -19.29 -27.95 14.54
CA ASP A 570 -19.35 -27.00 15.67
C ASP A 570 -19.84 -25.60 15.23
N ALA A 571 -19.65 -25.24 13.96
CA ALA A 571 -20.10 -23.98 13.39
C ALA A 571 -21.53 -24.10 12.85
N THR A 572 -22.54 -23.93 13.71
CA THR A 572 -23.95 -24.22 13.36
C THR A 572 -24.79 -22.99 13.03
N SER A 573 -24.41 -21.81 13.53
CA SER A 573 -25.20 -20.59 13.44
C SER A 573 -24.31 -19.35 13.46
N LEU A 574 -24.78 -18.27 12.84
CA LEU A 574 -24.19 -16.93 12.97
C LEU A 574 -24.84 -16.09 14.07
N GLU A 575 -25.75 -16.64 14.87
CA GLU A 575 -26.30 -15.92 16.03
C GLU A 575 -25.21 -15.57 17.06
N PRO A 576 -25.26 -14.39 17.70
CA PRO A 576 -24.22 -13.93 18.63
C PRO A 576 -23.83 -14.94 19.71
N ASP A 577 -24.81 -15.57 20.37
CA ASP A 577 -24.55 -16.53 21.44
C ASP A 577 -23.80 -17.79 20.94
N HIS A 578 -24.10 -18.24 19.71
CA HIS A 578 -23.43 -19.40 19.12
C HIS A 578 -22.00 -19.05 18.69
N VAL A 579 -21.81 -17.86 18.09
CA VAL A 579 -20.50 -17.39 17.67
C VAL A 579 -19.60 -17.11 18.87
N ASP A 580 -20.12 -16.55 19.97
CA ASP A 580 -19.31 -16.32 21.17
C ASP A 580 -18.79 -17.62 21.78
N VAL A 581 -19.64 -18.65 21.89
CA VAL A 581 -19.23 -19.99 22.35
C VAL A 581 -18.17 -20.59 21.43
N LEU A 582 -18.34 -20.49 20.11
CA LEU A 582 -17.38 -20.98 19.13
C LEU A 582 -16.01 -20.28 19.30
N LEU A 583 -16.02 -18.95 19.40
CA LEU A 583 -14.81 -18.14 19.59
C LEU A 583 -14.16 -18.38 20.95
N GLU A 584 -14.94 -18.62 22.00
CA GLU A 584 -14.41 -18.95 23.32
C GLU A 584 -13.61 -20.25 23.31
N GLN A 585 -14.13 -21.26 22.63
CA GLN A 585 -13.54 -22.59 22.63
C GLN A 585 -12.38 -22.71 21.65
N GLN A 586 -12.47 -22.06 20.48
CA GLN A 586 -11.64 -22.40 19.33
C GLN A 586 -10.73 -21.26 18.84
N LEU A 587 -10.98 -20.00 19.22
CA LEU A 587 -10.16 -18.88 18.73
C LEU A 587 -8.74 -18.95 19.26
N LYS A 588 -7.79 -18.93 18.32
CA LYS A 588 -6.35 -18.82 18.57
C LYS A 588 -5.77 -17.63 17.83
N ILE A 589 -4.71 -17.09 18.43
CA ILE A 589 -3.94 -15.96 17.90
C ILE A 589 -2.50 -16.41 17.76
N SER A 590 -1.94 -16.26 16.56
CA SER A 590 -0.50 -16.44 16.34
C SER A 590 0.13 -15.12 15.93
N VAL A 591 1.26 -14.78 16.55
CA VAL A 591 2.07 -13.61 16.19
C VAL A 591 3.42 -14.07 15.70
N THR A 592 3.85 -13.56 14.55
CA THR A 592 5.07 -14.03 13.90
C THR A 592 5.82 -12.83 13.34
N LYS A 593 7.10 -12.70 13.69
CA LYS A 593 7.97 -11.68 13.06
C LYS A 593 8.11 -11.96 11.58
N LEU A 594 8.61 -10.98 10.82
CA LEU A 594 9.06 -11.28 9.45
C LEU A 594 10.01 -12.47 9.49
N THR A 595 11.08 -12.54 10.28
CA THR A 595 12.01 -13.71 10.31
C THR A 595 11.42 -15.13 10.46
N GLY A 596 10.13 -15.27 10.80
CA GLY A 596 9.44 -16.54 11.03
C GLY A 596 9.49 -16.96 12.49
N GLU A 597 10.11 -16.14 13.34
CA GLU A 597 10.10 -16.30 14.78
C GLU A 597 8.67 -16.11 15.31
N GLN A 598 8.13 -17.16 15.93
CA GLN A 598 6.87 -17.08 16.67
C GLN A 598 7.07 -16.26 17.94
N VAL A 599 6.18 -15.30 18.16
CA VAL A 599 6.25 -14.34 19.27
C VAL A 599 5.14 -14.68 20.27
N PRO A 600 5.49 -15.04 21.52
CA PRO A 600 4.51 -15.17 22.59
C PRO A 600 3.77 -13.85 22.83
N LEU A 601 2.46 -13.89 23.04
CA LEU A 601 1.66 -12.69 23.33
C LEU A 601 2.16 -11.92 24.58
N THR A 602 2.78 -12.61 25.54
CA THR A 602 3.42 -12.00 26.71
C THR A 602 4.54 -11.01 26.34
N ASN A 603 5.08 -11.09 25.13
CA ASN A 603 6.15 -10.22 24.63
C ASN A 603 5.59 -8.98 23.91
N LEU A 604 4.26 -8.82 23.86
CA LEU A 604 3.57 -7.70 23.20
C LEU A 604 2.79 -6.89 24.24
N PRO A 605 3.46 -5.98 24.99
CA PRO A 605 2.79 -5.20 26.02
C PRO A 605 1.73 -4.27 25.41
N GLY A 606 0.54 -4.28 26.01
CA GLY A 606 -0.60 -3.49 25.52
C GLY A 606 -1.29 -4.10 24.29
N PHE A 607 -0.99 -5.36 23.95
CA PHE A 607 -1.75 -6.12 22.98
C PHE A 607 -3.13 -6.48 23.57
N HIS A 608 -4.18 -5.87 23.04
CA HIS A 608 -5.54 -6.03 23.52
C HIS A 608 -6.47 -6.40 22.38
N VAL A 609 -7.22 -7.49 22.53
CA VAL A 609 -8.10 -8.02 21.49
C VAL A 609 -9.54 -8.07 22.00
N THR A 610 -10.43 -7.49 21.22
CA THR A 610 -11.88 -7.51 21.47
C THR A 610 -12.61 -7.98 20.23
N VAL A 611 -13.69 -8.72 20.43
CA VAL A 611 -14.62 -9.09 19.36
C VAL A 611 -15.89 -8.27 19.57
N HIS A 612 -16.40 -7.68 18.49
CA HIS A 612 -17.65 -6.92 18.49
C HIS A 612 -18.59 -7.51 17.46
N VAL A 613 -19.88 -7.38 17.73
CA VAL A 613 -20.93 -7.74 16.78
C VAL A 613 -21.84 -6.53 16.56
N GLY A 614 -22.13 -6.24 15.30
CA GLY A 614 -23.09 -5.24 14.87
C GLY A 614 -24.16 -5.87 13.98
N THR A 615 -25.04 -5.03 13.45
CA THR A 615 -26.04 -5.41 12.44
C THR A 615 -25.63 -4.84 11.08
N ALA A 616 -25.64 -5.68 10.06
CA ALA A 616 -25.59 -5.25 8.67
C ALA A 616 -26.99 -5.37 8.03
N ASN A 617 -27.32 -4.45 7.13
CA ASN A 617 -28.62 -4.36 6.48
C ASN A 617 -28.49 -4.09 4.97
N GLN A 618 -28.85 -5.06 4.15
CA GLN A 618 -29.01 -4.93 2.69
C GLN A 618 -30.35 -4.31 2.34
N SER A 619 -30.53 -3.04 2.71
CA SER A 619 -31.73 -2.30 2.35
C SER A 619 -31.85 -2.11 0.84
N ARG A 620 -33.08 -2.05 0.34
CA ARG A 620 -33.36 -1.63 -1.05
C ARG A 620 -33.26 -0.11 -1.23
N VAL A 621 -33.21 0.64 -0.12
CA VAL A 621 -33.26 2.11 -0.09
C VAL A 621 -31.89 2.70 0.24
N SER A 622 -31.24 2.21 1.29
CA SER A 622 -29.87 2.64 1.65
C SER A 622 -28.83 1.68 1.09
N ARG A 623 -27.70 2.24 0.64
CA ARG A 623 -26.51 1.47 0.23
C ARG A 623 -25.50 1.30 1.37
N ASP A 624 -25.78 1.89 2.53
CA ASP A 624 -24.94 1.80 3.72
C ASP A 624 -25.27 0.48 4.42
N VAL A 625 -24.47 -0.54 4.13
CA VAL A 625 -24.73 -1.91 4.58
C VAL A 625 -24.44 -2.06 6.06
N PHE A 626 -23.24 -1.67 6.49
CA PHE A 626 -22.81 -1.76 7.88
C PHE A 626 -23.44 -0.63 8.69
N GLN A 627 -23.93 -0.93 9.90
CA GLN A 627 -24.58 0.05 10.78
C GLN A 627 -23.69 0.33 12.01
N PRO A 628 -22.78 1.33 11.96
CA PRO A 628 -21.79 1.57 13.00
C PRO A 628 -22.36 1.73 14.42
N GLU A 629 -23.55 2.33 14.55
CA GLU A 629 -24.20 2.58 15.85
C GLU A 629 -24.69 1.30 16.56
N THR A 630 -24.72 0.16 15.85
CA THR A 630 -25.26 -1.10 16.39
C THR A 630 -24.19 -2.01 17.00
N TYR A 631 -22.91 -1.69 16.80
CA TYR A 631 -21.82 -2.54 17.29
C TYR A 631 -21.70 -2.46 18.80
N HIS A 632 -21.62 -3.62 19.44
CA HIS A 632 -21.38 -3.75 20.86
C HIS A 632 -20.34 -4.85 21.12
N PRO A 633 -19.61 -4.79 22.26
CA PRO A 633 -18.65 -5.80 22.62
C PRO A 633 -19.33 -7.17 22.78
N LEU A 634 -18.80 -8.18 22.10
CA LEU A 634 -19.17 -9.58 22.28
C LEU A 634 -18.24 -10.22 23.32
N ARG A 635 -16.91 -10.07 23.13
CA ARG A 635 -15.93 -10.63 24.07
C ARG A 635 -14.63 -9.84 24.14
N THR A 636 -13.94 -9.96 25.27
CA THR A 636 -12.51 -9.63 25.38
C THR A 636 -11.72 -10.92 25.36
N VAL A 637 -10.78 -11.04 24.41
CA VAL A 637 -9.91 -12.22 24.32
C VAL A 637 -8.77 -12.04 25.32
N ARG A 638 -8.62 -13.01 26.23
CA ARG A 638 -7.60 -12.99 27.30
C ARG A 638 -6.33 -13.70 26.89
#